data_AF-A0A1I0WYX9-F1
#
_entry.id   AF-A0A1I0WYX9-F1
#
_cell.length_a   1.000
_cell.length_b   1.000
_cell.length_c   1.000
_cell.angle_alpha   90.00
_cell.angle_beta   90.00
_cell.angle_gamma   90.00
#
_symmetry.space_group_name_H-M   'P 1'
#
loop_
_entity.id
_entity.type
_entity.pdbx_description
1 polymer ?
#
loop_
_entity_poly.entity_id
_entity_poly.type
_entity_poly.pdbx_seq_one_letter_code
_entity_poly.pdbx_strand_id
1 'polypeptide(L)'
;MFYTFASIQLKSIKMKKIYFAMLCIGIQSMMMSQTTLINTGSSWKYLDNGSNQGTAWRATTIDETSWSQGNAQLGYGDGDEATVVSYGASSTNKYITTYFRKTFSVADASLFLNYTLNVKRDDGVAVYVNGSEVYRNNLAAGASNTTLATLASDDGGTFQTTTLPIGTFVTGNNTIAVEIHQNVANSSDISFDLGLIGNITVPVVTTQKHIRWGTTKNPLEGLTVAWTNSTAATTDQIRWGYTTDYEQGTTNIVSRAGYAAATNKFFSFTFPGVLSSNATIYYSLYDSVSSTWTAQKTYITSPPLNVNAFSFAAVGDSRTNVSVWNNISTLMNARNPAFVVFNGDIVDTGSSASQWDAWFDNGTNLINNKLILHAQGNHDVASASYYQNIFDLPKNNVPTTELYYSVDYGETIFICLNSETPADAAQRTWLTNTLIANASKKWKIISFHRPFYTVGPHAGEMDSYWNTWFKDFDDYGVDLILTGHDHLYERFKPINRNVSTTVPVANYGSLAGEGRCQVVCGGAGAPLYTAGTSSFLQTFKSDYHYVMFDVTNTTLCGTVYDDSNLVIDNFCINKPYLSTDTPKGIFYPIKLYPNPVKDIFKVEYSSPNTGDVKINIYDIKGKLIVTEKATKSSVEFTYSYNASSLNAGVYAFEIQMGNQKDTSILIRE
;
A
#
# COMPACT_ATOMS: atom_id res chain seq x y z
N MET A 1 87.75 3.11 -37.24
CA MET A 1 87.42 2.47 -38.53
C MET A 1 85.93 2.13 -38.48
N PHE A 2 85.02 2.90 -39.10
CA PHE A 2 84.66 2.89 -40.55
C PHE A 2 84.13 1.50 -40.97
N TYR A 3 82.94 1.24 -41.53
CA TYR A 3 81.81 1.97 -42.17
C TYR A 3 80.53 1.09 -41.94
N THR A 4 79.36 1.60 -41.51
CA THR A 4 78.17 2.06 -42.30
C THR A 4 77.61 1.08 -43.35
N PHE A 5 76.30 0.78 -43.31
CA PHE A 5 75.28 1.25 -44.27
C PHE A 5 73.85 0.86 -43.87
N ALA A 6 72.93 1.75 -44.23
CA ALA A 6 71.51 1.79 -43.89
C ALA A 6 70.60 1.41 -45.09
N SER A 7 69.28 1.56 -44.87
CA SER A 7 68.18 1.65 -45.86
C SER A 7 67.48 0.33 -46.25
N ILE A 8 66.17 0.23 -46.56
CA ILE A 8 64.89 0.91 -46.24
C ILE A 8 63.81 0.12 -47.06
N GLN A 9 62.55 0.15 -46.58
CA GLN A 9 61.27 -0.17 -47.27
C GLN A 9 60.81 -1.63 -47.49
N LEU A 10 59.62 -1.96 -46.94
CA LEU A 10 58.40 -2.14 -47.75
C LEU A 10 57.12 -2.27 -46.89
N LYS A 11 56.22 -1.29 -47.10
CA LYS A 11 54.75 -1.32 -47.21
C LYS A 11 53.85 -1.94 -46.12
N SER A 12 52.85 -1.13 -45.77
CA SER A 12 51.62 -1.42 -45.04
C SER A 12 50.74 -2.48 -45.71
N ILE A 13 49.92 -3.18 -44.91
CA ILE A 13 48.44 -3.23 -45.01
C ILE A 13 47.87 -3.97 -43.78
N LYS A 14 46.72 -3.47 -43.33
CA LYS A 14 45.94 -3.72 -42.12
C LYS A 14 45.73 -5.20 -41.75
N MET A 15 46.01 -5.57 -40.50
CA MET A 15 45.37 -6.70 -39.81
C MET A 15 44.45 -6.18 -38.70
N LYS A 16 43.17 -6.52 -38.80
CA LYS A 16 42.16 -6.33 -37.76
C LYS A 16 42.59 -7.11 -36.51
N LYS A 17 42.74 -6.43 -35.37
CA LYS A 17 42.81 -7.09 -34.07
C LYS A 17 41.44 -7.67 -33.75
N ILE A 18 41.33 -8.99 -33.80
CA ILE A 18 40.23 -9.75 -33.22
C ILE A 18 40.43 -9.69 -31.70
N TYR A 19 39.58 -8.93 -31.02
CA TYR A 19 39.48 -9.00 -29.56
C TYR A 19 38.71 -10.28 -29.24
N PHE A 20 39.37 -11.23 -28.60
CA PHE A 20 38.76 -12.41 -28.00
C PHE A 20 37.95 -11.93 -26.79
N ALA A 21 36.65 -11.72 -26.95
CA ALA A 21 35.74 -11.58 -25.83
C ALA A 21 35.55 -12.97 -25.22
N MET A 22 36.13 -13.21 -24.04
CA MET A 22 35.68 -14.31 -23.19
C MET A 22 34.27 -13.98 -22.73
N LEU A 23 33.29 -14.51 -23.44
CA LEU A 23 31.92 -14.62 -22.97
C LEU A 23 31.93 -15.68 -21.85
N CYS A 24 32.19 -15.25 -20.62
CA CYS A 24 31.88 -16.05 -19.44
C CYS A 24 30.35 -16.14 -19.35
N ILE A 25 29.76 -17.09 -20.09
CA ILE A 25 28.42 -17.59 -19.77
C ILE A 25 28.59 -18.31 -18.43
N GLY A 26 28.38 -17.57 -17.34
CA GLY A 26 28.13 -18.18 -16.06
C GLY A 26 26.82 -18.95 -16.18
N ILE A 27 26.91 -20.26 -16.43
CA ILE A 27 25.79 -21.16 -16.23
C ILE A 27 25.57 -21.16 -14.71
N GLN A 28 24.71 -20.26 -14.22
CA GLN A 28 24.18 -20.39 -12.87
C GLN A 28 23.44 -21.72 -12.83
N SER A 29 23.96 -22.68 -12.09
CA SER A 29 23.18 -23.80 -11.61
C SER A 29 22.08 -23.22 -10.73
N MET A 30 20.88 -23.04 -11.28
CA MET A 30 19.69 -22.78 -10.48
C MET A 30 19.54 -23.95 -9.53
N MET A 31 19.86 -23.74 -8.25
CA MET A 31 19.38 -24.63 -7.21
C MET A 31 17.86 -24.53 -7.26
N MET A 32 17.18 -25.64 -7.56
CA MET A 32 15.72 -25.74 -7.45
C MET A 32 15.41 -26.31 -6.08
N SER A 33 14.50 -25.68 -5.36
CA SER A 33 13.91 -26.30 -4.18
C SER A 33 12.66 -27.08 -4.62
N GLN A 34 12.27 -28.09 -3.86
CA GLN A 34 11.22 -29.03 -4.23
C GLN A 34 10.17 -29.09 -3.13
N THR A 35 8.90 -29.05 -3.50
CA THR A 35 7.79 -29.32 -2.59
C THR A 35 7.08 -30.58 -3.05
N THR A 36 7.00 -31.59 -2.18
CA THR A 36 6.23 -32.79 -2.49
C THR A 36 4.74 -32.50 -2.39
N LEU A 37 4.03 -32.63 -3.51
CA LEU A 37 2.58 -32.41 -3.60
C LEU A 37 1.80 -33.72 -3.39
N ILE A 38 2.37 -34.84 -3.86
CA ILE A 38 1.86 -36.19 -3.60
C ILE A 38 3.07 -37.08 -3.30
N ASN A 39 3.08 -37.71 -2.13
CA ASN A 39 4.10 -38.71 -1.79
C ASN A 39 3.84 -40.02 -2.55
N THR A 40 4.90 -40.72 -2.96
CA THR A 40 4.79 -42.14 -3.32
C THR A 40 4.23 -42.93 -2.13
N GLY A 41 3.48 -44.00 -2.40
CA GLY A 41 2.76 -44.75 -1.37
C GLY A 41 1.49 -44.06 -0.84
N SER A 42 1.06 -42.95 -1.48
CA SER A 42 -0.18 -42.26 -1.11
C SER A 42 -1.41 -43.14 -1.30
N SER A 43 -2.49 -42.79 -0.60
CA SER A 43 -3.81 -43.39 -0.83
C SER A 43 -4.43 -42.90 -2.15
N TRP A 44 -4.96 -43.84 -2.93
CA TRP A 44 -5.66 -43.63 -4.20
C TRP A 44 -7.05 -44.26 -4.17
N LYS A 45 -8.02 -43.59 -4.80
CA LYS A 45 -9.26 -44.25 -5.21
C LYS A 45 -8.96 -45.14 -6.41
N TYR A 46 -9.54 -46.32 -6.46
CA TYR A 46 -9.36 -47.23 -7.59
C TYR A 46 -10.64 -47.96 -7.99
N LEU A 47 -10.68 -48.36 -9.26
CA LEU A 47 -11.74 -49.17 -9.84
C LEU A 47 -11.11 -50.30 -10.66
N ASP A 48 -11.37 -51.52 -10.24
CA ASP A 48 -10.72 -52.77 -10.67
C ASP A 48 -11.75 -53.83 -11.11
N ASN A 49 -12.95 -53.39 -11.51
CA ASN A 49 -14.07 -54.27 -11.84
C ASN A 49 -14.22 -54.55 -13.36
N GLY A 50 -13.25 -54.11 -14.17
CA GLY A 50 -13.22 -54.30 -15.63
C GLY A 50 -14.22 -53.48 -16.44
N SER A 51 -15.01 -52.61 -15.79
CA SER A 51 -16.00 -51.78 -16.48
C SER A 51 -15.36 -50.70 -17.35
N ASN A 52 -15.96 -50.40 -18.50
CA ASN A 52 -15.50 -49.32 -19.37
C ASN A 52 -15.99 -47.96 -18.82
N GLN A 53 -15.05 -47.11 -18.40
CA GLN A 53 -15.36 -45.81 -17.83
C GLN A 53 -15.49 -44.68 -18.86
N GLY A 54 -15.17 -44.95 -20.14
CA GLY A 54 -15.13 -43.92 -21.19
C GLY A 54 -14.18 -42.78 -20.82
N THR A 55 -14.61 -41.53 -21.03
CA THR A 55 -13.82 -40.33 -20.69
C THR A 55 -14.36 -39.56 -19.49
N ALA A 56 -15.62 -39.80 -19.08
CA ALA A 56 -16.30 -39.04 -18.04
C ALA A 56 -15.59 -39.14 -16.69
N TRP A 57 -15.03 -40.31 -16.38
CA TRP A 57 -14.29 -40.50 -15.15
C TRP A 57 -13.13 -39.52 -15.01
N ARG A 58 -12.51 -39.01 -16.09
CA ARG A 58 -11.34 -38.11 -16.03
C ARG A 58 -11.65 -36.68 -15.56
N ALA A 59 -12.92 -36.29 -15.49
CA ALA A 59 -13.36 -34.93 -15.14
C ALA A 59 -12.91 -34.51 -13.72
N THR A 60 -12.98 -33.21 -13.39
CA THR A 60 -12.57 -32.69 -12.06
C THR A 60 -13.49 -33.09 -10.92
N THR A 61 -14.73 -33.49 -11.19
CA THR A 61 -15.70 -33.90 -10.18
C THR A 61 -16.60 -34.99 -10.76
N ILE A 62 -16.61 -36.16 -10.10
CA ILE A 62 -17.47 -37.29 -10.44
C ILE A 62 -18.02 -37.90 -9.15
N ASP A 63 -19.02 -38.78 -9.26
CA ASP A 63 -19.42 -39.65 -8.16
C ASP A 63 -18.44 -40.83 -8.02
N GLU A 64 -17.70 -40.85 -6.92
CA GLU A 64 -16.69 -41.86 -6.59
C GLU A 64 -17.16 -42.83 -5.50
N THR A 65 -18.45 -42.84 -5.14
CA THR A 65 -18.98 -43.67 -4.04
C THR A 65 -18.76 -45.17 -4.24
N SER A 66 -18.68 -45.61 -5.50
CA SER A 66 -18.40 -47.01 -5.88
C SER A 66 -16.91 -47.35 -5.99
N TRP A 67 -16.01 -46.37 -5.82
CA TRP A 67 -14.57 -46.58 -5.93
C TRP A 67 -13.97 -46.98 -4.59
N SER A 68 -13.23 -48.09 -4.61
CA SER A 68 -12.45 -48.55 -3.47
C SER A 68 -11.28 -47.59 -3.21
N GLN A 69 -10.64 -47.71 -2.04
CA GLN A 69 -9.52 -46.86 -1.66
C GLN A 69 -8.42 -47.68 -0.99
N GLY A 70 -7.17 -47.42 -1.35
CA GLY A 70 -6.01 -48.11 -0.79
C GLY A 70 -4.72 -47.33 -1.01
N ASN A 71 -3.68 -47.66 -0.23
CA ASN A 71 -2.36 -47.06 -0.40
C ASN A 71 -1.60 -47.73 -1.54
N ALA A 72 -0.86 -46.94 -2.31
CA ALA A 72 0.12 -47.46 -3.24
C ALA A 72 1.30 -48.13 -2.48
N GLN A 73 2.01 -49.07 -3.06
CA GLN A 73 1.82 -49.66 -4.38
C GLN A 73 0.54 -50.52 -4.46
N LEU A 74 -0.21 -50.36 -5.55
CA LEU A 74 -1.40 -51.15 -5.86
C LEU A 74 -1.08 -52.18 -6.94
N GLY A 75 -1.50 -53.43 -6.75
CA GLY A 75 -1.13 -54.54 -7.64
C GLY A 75 -1.86 -55.87 -7.39
N TYR A 76 -1.42 -56.98 -7.96
CA TYR A 76 -2.11 -58.28 -7.88
C TYR A 76 -1.68 -59.18 -6.70
N GLY A 77 -0.84 -58.67 -5.80
CA GLY A 77 -0.45 -59.33 -4.54
C GLY A 77 0.73 -60.28 -4.70
N ASP A 78 1.77 -59.88 -5.43
CA ASP A 78 3.03 -60.64 -5.57
C ASP A 78 4.05 -60.36 -4.46
N GLY A 79 3.74 -59.44 -3.54
CA GLY A 79 4.39 -59.29 -2.23
C GLY A 79 5.04 -57.94 -1.99
N ASP A 80 4.98 -57.01 -2.95
CA ASP A 80 5.44 -55.63 -2.80
C ASP A 80 4.29 -54.61 -2.59
N GLU A 81 3.03 -55.06 -2.71
CA GLU A 81 1.88 -54.16 -2.71
C GLU A 81 1.33 -53.86 -1.31
N ALA A 82 1.03 -52.59 -1.08
CA ALA A 82 0.27 -52.16 0.09
C ALA A 82 -1.23 -52.41 -0.09
N THR A 83 -1.73 -52.43 -1.34
CA THR A 83 -3.12 -52.74 -1.65
C THR A 83 -3.22 -53.71 -2.82
N VAL A 84 -3.89 -54.84 -2.60
CA VAL A 84 -4.21 -55.79 -3.68
C VAL A 84 -5.47 -55.35 -4.39
N VAL A 85 -5.41 -55.22 -5.72
CA VAL A 85 -6.54 -54.96 -6.61
C VAL A 85 -7.05 -56.25 -7.24
N SER A 86 -8.34 -56.31 -7.56
CA SER A 86 -8.96 -57.45 -8.22
C SER A 86 -8.55 -57.55 -9.68
N TYR A 87 -8.31 -58.77 -10.17
CA TYR A 87 -8.19 -59.06 -11.59
C TYR A 87 -9.47 -59.64 -12.20
N GLY A 88 -10.57 -59.69 -11.44
CA GLY A 88 -11.80 -60.36 -11.83
C GLY A 88 -11.82 -61.86 -11.50
N ALA A 89 -12.74 -62.59 -12.13
CA ALA A 89 -13.03 -63.99 -11.77
C ALA A 89 -12.06 -65.03 -12.38
N SER A 90 -11.17 -64.63 -13.29
CA SER A 90 -10.32 -65.55 -14.07
C SER A 90 -8.86 -65.13 -14.06
N SER A 91 -7.98 -65.99 -13.56
CA SER A 91 -6.53 -65.75 -13.56
C SER A 91 -5.89 -65.84 -14.95
N THR A 92 -6.56 -66.46 -15.93
CA THR A 92 -6.10 -66.56 -17.33
C THR A 92 -6.78 -65.55 -18.25
N ASN A 93 -7.74 -64.77 -17.74
CA ASN A 93 -8.46 -63.74 -18.49
C ASN A 93 -8.86 -62.60 -17.54
N LYS A 94 -7.83 -61.89 -17.08
CA LYS A 94 -7.90 -60.76 -16.17
C LYS A 94 -8.44 -59.52 -16.87
N TYR A 95 -8.93 -58.56 -16.10
CA TYR A 95 -9.23 -57.23 -16.63
C TYR A 95 -7.96 -56.57 -17.15
N ILE A 96 -8.03 -56.00 -18.36
CA ILE A 96 -6.88 -55.34 -18.99
C ILE A 96 -6.58 -54.01 -18.32
N THR A 97 -7.60 -53.27 -17.90
CA THR A 97 -7.47 -51.92 -17.39
C THR A 97 -7.90 -51.80 -15.93
N THR A 98 -7.07 -51.12 -15.14
CA THR A 98 -7.39 -50.67 -13.78
C THR A 98 -7.29 -49.15 -13.73
N TYR A 99 -8.28 -48.50 -13.10
CA TYR A 99 -8.36 -47.05 -13.01
C TYR A 99 -8.01 -46.55 -11.61
N PHE A 100 -7.31 -45.43 -11.52
CA PHE A 100 -6.92 -44.78 -10.27
C PHE A 100 -7.23 -43.28 -10.29
N ARG A 101 -7.61 -42.72 -9.15
CA ARG A 101 -7.92 -41.30 -8.97
C ARG A 101 -7.46 -40.74 -7.64
N LYS A 102 -7.09 -39.46 -7.65
CA LYS A 102 -6.75 -38.70 -6.43
C LYS A 102 -7.04 -37.22 -6.61
N THR A 103 -7.69 -36.64 -5.61
CA THR A 103 -7.82 -35.19 -5.45
C THR A 103 -6.81 -34.68 -4.43
N PHE A 104 -6.22 -33.51 -4.68
CA PHE A 104 -5.33 -32.83 -3.74
C PHE A 104 -5.41 -31.31 -3.95
N SER A 105 -4.97 -30.53 -2.96
CA SER A 105 -4.99 -29.07 -3.02
C SER A 105 -3.59 -28.49 -3.19
N VAL A 106 -3.46 -27.50 -4.05
CA VAL A 106 -2.24 -26.70 -4.25
C VAL A 106 -2.49 -25.32 -3.66
N ALA A 107 -1.76 -24.95 -2.61
CA ALA A 107 -1.99 -23.70 -1.87
C ALA A 107 -1.79 -22.43 -2.74
N ASP A 108 -0.74 -22.43 -3.57
CA ASP A 108 -0.49 -21.39 -4.57
C ASP A 108 0.30 -22.00 -5.74
N ALA A 109 -0.36 -22.16 -6.89
CA ALA A 109 0.26 -22.74 -8.08
C ALA A 109 1.30 -21.81 -8.74
N SER A 110 1.26 -20.50 -8.43
CA SER A 110 2.19 -19.51 -9.02
C SER A 110 3.63 -19.65 -8.50
N LEU A 111 3.84 -20.41 -7.42
CA LEU A 111 5.15 -20.66 -6.83
C LEU A 111 6.00 -21.66 -7.64
N PHE A 112 5.38 -22.47 -8.50
CA PHE A 112 6.05 -23.59 -9.19
C PHE A 112 6.44 -23.22 -10.63
N LEU A 113 7.65 -23.62 -11.03
CA LEU A 113 8.16 -23.45 -12.40
C LEU A 113 7.70 -24.57 -13.34
N ASN A 114 7.60 -25.78 -12.79
CA ASN A 114 7.17 -27.01 -13.45
C ASN A 114 6.94 -28.08 -12.37
N TYR A 115 6.51 -29.27 -12.78
CA TYR A 115 6.25 -30.38 -11.87
C TYR A 115 6.98 -31.63 -12.35
N THR A 116 7.57 -32.37 -11.42
CA THR A 116 8.13 -33.70 -11.69
C THR A 116 7.08 -34.74 -11.33
N LEU A 117 6.59 -35.45 -12.35
CA LEU A 117 5.69 -36.58 -12.20
C LEU A 117 6.51 -37.86 -12.22
N ASN A 118 6.37 -38.69 -11.19
CA ASN A 118 6.94 -40.03 -11.12
C ASN A 118 5.80 -41.03 -11.07
N VAL A 119 5.70 -41.94 -12.04
CA VAL A 119 4.66 -42.99 -12.05
C VAL A 119 5.31 -44.37 -12.21
N LYS A 120 5.02 -45.27 -11.27
CA LYS A 120 5.30 -46.69 -11.37
C LYS A 120 4.14 -47.32 -12.13
N ARG A 121 4.46 -48.03 -13.22
CA ARG A 121 3.50 -48.70 -14.10
C ARG A 121 4.11 -50.02 -14.54
N ASP A 122 3.30 -51.05 -14.61
CA ASP A 122 3.70 -52.33 -15.19
C ASP A 122 3.81 -52.21 -16.72
N ASP A 123 2.75 -52.50 -17.48
CA ASP A 123 2.88 -52.52 -18.94
C ASP A 123 2.56 -51.19 -19.65
N GLY A 124 1.49 -50.49 -19.29
CA GLY A 124 1.11 -49.25 -19.98
C GLY A 124 0.34 -48.29 -19.10
N VAL A 125 0.51 -46.98 -19.32
CA VAL A 125 -0.12 -45.93 -18.52
C VAL A 125 -0.58 -44.74 -19.35
N ALA A 126 -1.72 -44.15 -18.97
CA ALA A 126 -2.07 -42.78 -19.32
C ALA A 126 -2.54 -41.99 -18.09
N VAL A 127 -2.06 -40.76 -17.95
CA VAL A 127 -2.28 -39.85 -16.82
C VAL A 127 -3.00 -38.59 -17.29
N TYR A 128 -4.05 -38.23 -16.58
CA TYR A 128 -4.89 -37.06 -16.85
C TYR A 128 -4.90 -36.15 -15.62
N VAL A 129 -4.75 -34.84 -15.85
CA VAL A 129 -4.89 -33.80 -14.82
C VAL A 129 -6.09 -32.94 -15.19
N ASN A 130 -7.06 -32.82 -14.28
CA ASN A 130 -8.26 -32.00 -14.47
C ASN A 130 -8.98 -32.26 -15.81
N GLY A 131 -9.01 -33.52 -16.27
CA GLY A 131 -9.63 -33.94 -17.53
C GLY A 131 -8.71 -33.96 -18.76
N SER A 132 -7.54 -33.32 -18.71
CA SER A 132 -6.59 -33.24 -19.82
C SER A 132 -5.50 -34.30 -19.70
N GLU A 133 -5.17 -34.99 -20.80
CA GLU A 133 -4.03 -35.93 -20.82
C GLU A 133 -2.71 -35.18 -20.70
N VAL A 134 -1.87 -35.57 -19.75
CA VAL A 134 -0.56 -34.93 -19.50
C VAL A 134 0.62 -35.87 -19.70
N TYR A 135 0.39 -37.18 -19.67
CA TYR A 135 1.45 -38.17 -19.85
C TYR A 135 0.88 -39.51 -20.33
N ARG A 136 1.61 -40.18 -21.22
CA ARG A 136 1.31 -41.52 -21.73
C ARG A 136 2.61 -42.28 -21.97
N ASN A 137 2.65 -43.55 -21.58
CA ASN A 137 3.80 -44.41 -21.77
C ASN A 137 3.34 -45.86 -22.09
N ASN A 138 3.96 -46.47 -23.12
CA ASN A 138 3.67 -47.83 -23.63
C ASN A 138 2.18 -48.18 -23.88
N LEU A 139 1.35 -47.18 -24.17
CA LEU A 139 -0.05 -47.38 -24.49
C LEU A 139 -0.39 -46.64 -25.78
N ALA A 140 -1.18 -47.26 -26.66
CA ALA A 140 -1.61 -46.61 -27.90
C ALA A 140 -2.51 -45.40 -27.62
N ALA A 141 -2.44 -44.38 -28.48
CA ALA A 141 -3.35 -43.24 -28.40
C ALA A 141 -4.81 -43.68 -28.63
N GLY A 142 -5.75 -43.12 -27.87
CA GLY A 142 -7.18 -43.49 -27.96
C GLY A 142 -7.50 -44.90 -27.44
N ALA A 143 -6.66 -45.46 -26.56
CA ALA A 143 -6.90 -46.76 -25.94
C ALA A 143 -8.29 -46.85 -25.28
N SER A 144 -8.95 -47.99 -25.51
CA SER A 144 -10.16 -48.43 -24.80
C SER A 144 -9.78 -49.33 -23.63
N ASN A 145 -10.72 -49.63 -22.73
CA ASN A 145 -10.48 -50.48 -21.55
C ASN A 145 -10.07 -51.94 -21.85
N THR A 146 -10.05 -52.35 -23.12
CA THR A 146 -9.58 -53.67 -23.57
C THR A 146 -8.34 -53.58 -24.45
N THR A 147 -7.82 -52.38 -24.69
CA THR A 147 -6.61 -52.17 -25.49
C THR A 147 -5.41 -52.65 -24.69
N LEU A 148 -4.67 -53.63 -25.23
CA LEU A 148 -3.44 -54.12 -24.64
C LEU A 148 -2.33 -53.08 -24.75
N ALA A 149 -1.48 -53.01 -23.72
CA ALA A 149 -0.25 -52.22 -23.74
C ALA A 149 0.90 -52.96 -24.44
N THR A 150 2.00 -52.25 -24.65
CA THR A 150 3.26 -52.87 -25.07
C THR A 150 4.04 -53.34 -23.85
N LEU A 151 4.52 -54.59 -23.87
CA LEU A 151 5.33 -55.16 -22.78
C LEU A 151 6.42 -54.20 -22.30
N ALA A 152 6.41 -53.91 -21.01
CA ALA A 152 7.45 -53.14 -20.36
C ALA A 152 8.65 -54.03 -19.99
N SER A 153 9.87 -53.59 -20.30
CA SER A 153 11.07 -54.36 -19.94
C SER A 153 11.43 -54.27 -18.46
N ASP A 154 10.89 -53.27 -17.76
CA ASP A 154 11.13 -53.04 -16.33
C ASP A 154 10.13 -53.78 -15.42
N ASP A 155 9.09 -54.40 -15.99
CA ASP A 155 8.14 -55.28 -15.27
C ASP A 155 7.58 -54.61 -13.99
N GLY A 156 7.11 -53.37 -14.15
CA GLY A 156 6.66 -52.56 -13.02
C GLY A 156 7.76 -52.03 -12.10
N GLY A 157 9.02 -52.49 -12.18
CA GLY A 157 10.05 -52.25 -11.18
C GLY A 157 10.62 -50.81 -11.10
N THR A 158 10.36 -49.94 -12.09
CA THR A 158 10.94 -48.59 -12.12
C THR A 158 9.91 -47.47 -12.26
N PHE A 159 10.18 -46.34 -11.61
CA PHE A 159 9.40 -45.12 -11.83
C PHE A 159 9.73 -44.51 -13.18
N GLN A 160 8.70 -44.22 -13.95
CA GLN A 160 8.77 -43.41 -15.15
C GLN A 160 8.64 -41.93 -14.75
N THR A 161 9.70 -41.17 -14.99
CA THR A 161 9.77 -39.74 -14.62
C THR A 161 9.56 -38.85 -15.83
N THR A 162 8.68 -37.84 -15.71
CA THR A 162 8.52 -36.78 -16.71
C THR A 162 8.34 -35.42 -16.06
N THR A 163 8.62 -34.36 -16.82
CA THR A 163 8.38 -32.97 -16.40
C THR A 163 7.09 -32.45 -17.02
N LEU A 164 6.16 -32.01 -16.18
CA LEU A 164 4.91 -31.36 -16.59
C LEU A 164 5.10 -29.84 -16.59
N PRO A 165 4.58 -29.12 -17.61
CA PRO A 165 4.75 -27.68 -17.74
C PRO A 165 4.01 -26.88 -16.65
N ILE A 166 4.41 -25.62 -16.47
CA ILE A 166 3.66 -24.65 -15.68
C ILE A 166 2.21 -24.52 -16.20
N GLY A 167 1.26 -24.31 -15.28
CA GLY A 167 -0.17 -24.23 -15.62
C GLY A 167 -0.88 -25.58 -15.73
N THR A 168 -0.16 -26.70 -15.56
CA THR A 168 -0.80 -28.04 -15.47
C THR A 168 -1.75 -28.15 -14.28
N PHE A 169 -1.41 -27.50 -13.16
CA PHE A 169 -2.23 -27.46 -11.94
C PHE A 169 -2.66 -26.02 -11.65
N VAL A 170 -3.81 -25.87 -10.97
CA VAL A 170 -4.37 -24.58 -10.55
C VAL A 170 -4.27 -24.40 -9.04
N THR A 171 -4.29 -23.15 -8.56
CA THR A 171 -4.44 -22.87 -7.12
C THR A 171 -5.78 -23.42 -6.62
N GLY A 172 -5.76 -24.15 -5.50
CA GLY A 172 -6.90 -24.89 -4.97
C GLY A 172 -6.91 -26.36 -5.39
N ASN A 173 -8.10 -26.93 -5.55
CA ASN A 173 -8.29 -28.36 -5.77
C ASN A 173 -7.92 -28.79 -7.20
N ASN A 174 -7.19 -29.90 -7.30
CA ASN A 174 -6.80 -30.56 -8.54
C ASN A 174 -7.12 -32.05 -8.47
N THR A 175 -7.31 -32.69 -9.63
CA THR A 175 -7.56 -34.12 -9.75
C THR A 175 -6.57 -34.77 -10.71
N ILE A 176 -5.97 -35.89 -10.28
CA ILE A 176 -5.21 -36.79 -11.15
C ILE A 176 -6.01 -38.07 -11.36
N ALA A 177 -6.12 -38.49 -12.62
CA ALA A 177 -6.75 -39.72 -13.05
C ALA A 177 -5.73 -40.56 -13.84
N VAL A 178 -5.65 -41.86 -13.58
CA VAL A 178 -4.68 -42.76 -14.22
C VAL A 178 -5.36 -44.03 -14.67
N GLU A 179 -5.03 -44.50 -15.88
CA GLU A 179 -5.39 -45.84 -16.35
C GLU A 179 -4.12 -46.65 -16.59
N ILE A 180 -4.05 -47.86 -16.02
CA ILE A 180 -2.98 -48.83 -16.26
C ILE A 180 -3.54 -49.96 -17.11
N HIS A 181 -2.77 -50.39 -18.11
CA HIS A 181 -3.16 -51.43 -19.06
C HIS A 181 -2.11 -52.52 -19.09
N GLN A 182 -2.55 -53.78 -19.02
CA GLN A 182 -1.69 -54.96 -19.18
C GLN A 182 -1.41 -55.28 -20.65
N ASN A 183 -0.28 -55.90 -20.95
CA ASN A 183 0.13 -56.32 -22.28
C ASN A 183 -0.56 -57.61 -22.75
N VAL A 184 -1.00 -58.46 -21.81
CA VAL A 184 -1.69 -59.72 -22.05
C VAL A 184 -2.75 -59.98 -20.95
N ALA A 185 -3.81 -60.69 -21.31
CA ALA A 185 -4.94 -60.96 -20.41
C ALA A 185 -4.61 -61.92 -19.25
N ASN A 186 -3.48 -62.62 -19.29
CA ASN A 186 -3.01 -63.51 -18.23
C ASN A 186 -1.74 -62.99 -17.55
N SER A 187 -1.50 -61.68 -17.57
CA SER A 187 -0.35 -61.06 -16.89
C SER A 187 -0.30 -61.50 -15.43
N SER A 188 0.89 -61.75 -14.89
CA SER A 188 1.12 -62.20 -13.51
C SER A 188 0.71 -61.14 -12.50
N ASP A 189 1.03 -59.90 -12.80
CA ASP A 189 1.10 -58.77 -11.88
C ASP A 189 0.44 -57.52 -12.49
N ILE A 190 0.48 -56.43 -11.74
CA ILE A 190 0.21 -55.05 -12.14
C ILE A 190 0.82 -54.18 -11.05
N SER A 191 1.41 -53.05 -11.42
CA SER A 191 2.04 -52.14 -10.46
C SER A 191 1.59 -50.71 -10.69
N PHE A 192 1.09 -50.06 -9.65
CA PHE A 192 0.79 -48.62 -9.66
C PHE A 192 1.24 -47.92 -8.38
N ASP A 193 2.06 -46.88 -8.57
CA ASP A 193 2.33 -45.83 -7.58
C ASP A 193 2.60 -44.51 -8.33
N LEU A 194 2.32 -43.38 -7.70
CA LEU A 194 2.54 -42.06 -8.31
C LEU A 194 2.93 -41.04 -7.26
N GLY A 195 4.09 -40.41 -7.47
CA GLY A 195 4.57 -39.26 -6.73
C GLY A 195 4.57 -38.00 -7.60
N LEU A 196 4.29 -36.85 -6.98
CA LEU A 196 4.29 -35.55 -7.65
C LEU A 196 5.08 -34.54 -6.82
N ILE A 197 6.03 -33.88 -7.46
CA ILE A 197 6.86 -32.83 -6.87
C ILE A 197 6.64 -31.53 -7.65
N GLY A 198 6.35 -30.44 -6.96
CA GLY A 198 6.41 -29.09 -7.52
C GLY A 198 7.81 -28.52 -7.38
N ASN A 199 8.43 -28.14 -8.49
CA ASN A 199 9.75 -27.52 -8.50
C ASN A 199 9.60 -26.01 -8.38
N ILE A 200 10.18 -25.42 -7.33
CA ILE A 200 10.16 -23.97 -7.08
C ILE A 200 11.52 -23.37 -7.44
N THR A 201 11.52 -22.11 -7.88
CA THR A 201 12.73 -21.29 -7.84
C THR A 201 13.19 -21.20 -6.39
N VAL A 202 14.46 -21.47 -6.07
CA VAL A 202 15.00 -21.04 -4.77
C VAL A 202 14.76 -19.53 -4.70
N PRO A 203 14.08 -19.02 -3.65
CA PRO A 203 13.90 -17.58 -3.52
C PRO A 203 15.30 -16.96 -3.54
N VAL A 204 15.50 -15.99 -4.44
CA VAL A 204 16.71 -15.18 -4.42
C VAL A 204 16.78 -14.54 -3.04
N VAL A 205 17.71 -15.00 -2.20
CA VAL A 205 17.92 -14.43 -0.88
C VAL A 205 18.70 -13.15 -1.09
N THR A 206 17.99 -12.03 -1.16
CA THR A 206 18.61 -10.70 -1.10
C THR A 206 18.73 -10.26 0.36
N THR A 207 19.79 -9.54 0.69
CA THR A 207 19.98 -8.89 1.99
C THR A 207 19.20 -7.58 2.12
N GLN A 208 18.56 -7.14 1.04
CA GLN A 208 17.68 -5.96 1.02
C GLN A 208 16.43 -6.18 1.88
N LYS A 209 16.05 -5.15 2.63
CA LYS A 209 14.87 -5.13 3.52
C LYS A 209 14.12 -3.79 3.40
N HIS A 210 12.96 -3.73 4.06
CA HIS A 210 12.19 -2.49 4.30
C HIS A 210 11.95 -1.65 3.06
N ILE A 211 11.52 -2.31 1.98
CA ILE A 211 11.16 -1.66 0.73
C ILE A 211 9.90 -0.85 0.98
N ARG A 212 9.92 0.43 0.62
CA ARG A 212 8.84 1.35 0.95
C ARG A 212 8.68 2.43 -0.11
N TRP A 213 7.45 2.91 -0.24
CA TRP A 213 7.09 3.95 -1.19
C TRP A 213 6.92 5.28 -0.48
N GLY A 214 7.50 6.32 -1.09
CA GLY A 214 7.40 7.70 -0.66
C GLY A 214 7.18 8.62 -1.86
N THR A 215 7.16 9.92 -1.61
CA THR A 215 7.21 10.90 -2.68
C THR A 215 7.89 12.20 -2.25
N THR A 216 8.77 12.74 -3.11
CA THR A 216 9.46 14.02 -2.87
C THR A 216 8.70 15.24 -3.39
N LYS A 217 7.58 15.03 -4.08
CA LYS A 217 6.69 16.06 -4.68
C LYS A 217 5.26 15.50 -4.73
N ASN A 218 4.47 15.91 -5.73
CA ASN A 218 3.27 15.18 -6.08
C ASN A 218 3.63 13.77 -6.58
N PRO A 219 2.84 12.72 -6.27
CA PRO A 219 3.18 11.33 -6.59
C PRO A 219 3.49 11.05 -8.06
N LEU A 220 2.90 11.78 -9.01
CA LEU A 220 3.23 11.63 -10.43
C LEU A 220 4.59 12.20 -10.83
N GLU A 221 5.17 13.09 -10.04
CA GLU A 221 6.41 13.81 -10.38
C GLU A 221 7.59 13.43 -9.49
N GLY A 222 7.30 12.86 -8.33
CA GLY A 222 8.29 12.62 -7.30
C GLY A 222 8.11 11.28 -6.63
N LEU A 223 7.45 10.29 -7.24
CA LEU A 223 7.36 8.95 -6.68
C LEU A 223 8.76 8.43 -6.34
N THR A 224 8.90 7.84 -5.17
CA THR A 224 10.19 7.33 -4.67
C THR A 224 10.01 5.92 -4.15
N VAL A 225 10.95 5.03 -4.47
CA VAL A 225 11.09 3.73 -3.80
C VAL A 225 12.38 3.75 -2.98
N ALA A 226 12.28 3.39 -1.71
CA ALA A 226 13.41 3.30 -0.79
C ALA A 226 13.53 1.90 -0.20
N TRP A 227 14.74 1.50 0.19
CA TRP A 227 15.02 0.22 0.83
C TRP A 227 16.26 0.32 1.72
N THR A 228 16.44 -0.67 2.59
CA THR A 228 17.65 -0.86 3.37
C THR A 228 18.43 -2.06 2.85
N ASN A 229 19.75 -2.05 3.03
CA ASN A 229 20.63 -3.19 2.80
C ASN A 229 21.70 -3.23 3.90
N SER A 230 22.42 -4.34 4.03
CA SER A 230 23.51 -4.46 5.02
C SER A 230 24.61 -3.41 4.79
N THR A 231 25.42 -3.15 5.80
CA THR A 231 26.56 -2.21 5.71
C THR A 231 27.61 -2.61 4.67
N ALA A 232 27.64 -3.89 4.26
CA ALA A 232 28.52 -4.39 3.20
C ALA A 232 28.09 -3.93 1.78
N ALA A 233 26.85 -3.47 1.60
CA ALA A 233 26.36 -3.01 0.31
C ALA A 233 27.21 -1.83 -0.21
N THR A 234 27.57 -1.84 -1.49
CA THR A 234 28.45 -0.82 -2.08
C THR A 234 27.67 0.14 -2.97
N THR A 235 27.09 -0.38 -4.04
CA THR A 235 26.25 0.39 -4.97
C THR A 235 25.12 -0.52 -5.43
N ASP A 236 24.02 -0.48 -4.69
CA ASP A 236 22.77 -1.11 -5.15
C ASP A 236 22.28 -0.39 -6.41
N GLN A 237 21.44 -1.07 -7.18
CA GLN A 237 20.90 -0.54 -8.42
C GLN A 237 19.40 -0.76 -8.48
N ILE A 238 18.74 -0.01 -9.34
CA ILE A 238 17.36 -0.25 -9.74
C ILE A 238 17.30 -0.32 -11.25
N ARG A 239 16.52 -1.26 -11.78
CA ARG A 239 16.07 -1.24 -13.18
C ARG A 239 14.57 -1.11 -13.20
N TRP A 240 14.04 -0.33 -14.15
CA TRP A 240 12.60 -0.11 -14.22
C TRP A 240 12.11 0.22 -15.64
N GLY A 241 10.80 0.13 -15.84
CA GLY A 241 10.11 0.51 -17.08
C GLY A 241 8.59 0.37 -16.93
N TYR A 242 7.84 0.68 -17.98
CA TYR A 242 6.40 0.43 -18.09
C TYR A 242 6.10 -0.94 -18.72
N THR A 243 7.14 -1.68 -19.09
CA THR A 243 7.08 -3.06 -19.58
C THR A 243 7.97 -3.97 -18.75
N THR A 244 7.81 -5.29 -18.92
CA THR A 244 8.64 -6.30 -18.26
C THR A 244 10.12 -6.24 -18.65
N ASP A 245 10.46 -5.50 -19.71
CA ASP A 245 11.81 -5.40 -20.27
C ASP A 245 12.64 -4.28 -19.64
N TYR A 246 12.05 -3.49 -18.73
CA TYR A 246 12.70 -2.37 -18.05
C TYR A 246 13.29 -1.35 -19.02
N GLU A 247 12.50 -0.85 -19.97
CA GLU A 247 12.99 -0.02 -21.07
C GLU A 247 13.55 1.36 -20.63
N GLN A 248 13.37 1.75 -19.36
CA GLN A 248 14.01 2.94 -18.77
C GLN A 248 15.43 2.65 -18.25
N GLY A 249 15.87 1.39 -18.31
CA GLY A 249 17.24 0.97 -18.01
C GLY A 249 17.54 0.83 -16.53
N THR A 250 18.85 0.79 -16.23
CA THR A 250 19.40 0.56 -14.89
C THR A 250 20.09 1.81 -14.37
N THR A 251 19.84 2.15 -13.10
CA THR A 251 20.45 3.28 -12.40
C THR A 251 21.20 2.81 -11.15
N ASN A 252 22.43 3.29 -10.98
CA ASN A 252 23.22 3.10 -9.75
C ASN A 252 22.71 4.01 -8.64
N ILE A 253 22.54 3.47 -7.44
CA ILE A 253 22.04 4.23 -6.29
C ILE A 253 23.13 4.31 -5.22
N VAL A 254 23.40 5.54 -4.83
CA VAL A 254 24.33 5.83 -3.73
C VAL A 254 23.57 5.74 -2.42
N SER A 255 24.17 5.12 -1.42
CA SER A 255 23.56 5.02 -0.10
C SER A 255 23.52 6.38 0.61
N ARG A 256 22.46 6.62 1.39
CA ARG A 256 22.34 7.73 2.35
C ARG A 256 22.37 7.21 3.80
N ALA A 257 22.52 8.12 4.75
CA ALA A 257 22.32 7.82 6.16
C ALA A 257 20.83 7.58 6.46
N GLY A 258 20.53 6.86 7.54
CA GLY A 258 19.16 6.63 8.02
C GLY A 258 19.14 6.34 9.52
N TYR A 259 18.03 5.81 10.04
CA TYR A 259 17.82 5.57 11.49
C TYR A 259 18.77 4.51 12.10
N ALA A 260 19.38 3.67 11.26
CA ALA A 260 20.23 2.56 11.66
C ALA A 260 21.58 2.57 10.92
N ALA A 261 22.19 3.75 10.73
CA ALA A 261 23.39 3.92 9.89
C ALA A 261 24.59 3.04 10.29
N ALA A 262 24.65 2.55 11.53
CA ALA A 262 25.69 1.63 12.00
C ALA A 262 25.48 0.17 11.56
N THR A 263 24.25 -0.22 11.24
CA THR A 263 23.88 -1.62 10.93
C THR A 263 23.32 -1.78 9.52
N ASN A 264 22.78 -0.72 8.92
CA ASN A 264 22.18 -0.72 7.58
C ASN A 264 22.63 0.49 6.75
N LYS A 265 22.65 0.31 5.42
CA LYS A 265 22.71 1.37 4.41
C LYS A 265 21.32 1.61 3.83
N PHE A 266 21.01 2.88 3.57
CA PHE A 266 19.72 3.29 3.03
C PHE A 266 19.88 3.68 1.57
N PHE A 267 18.94 3.29 0.73
CA PHE A 267 18.91 3.62 -0.69
C PHE A 267 17.53 4.16 -1.04
N SER A 268 17.48 5.12 -1.94
CA SER A 268 16.24 5.72 -2.42
C SER A 268 16.39 6.12 -3.88
N PHE A 269 15.41 5.78 -4.71
CA PHE A 269 15.34 6.19 -6.10
C PHE A 269 14.04 6.95 -6.34
N THR A 270 14.17 8.21 -6.75
CA THR A 270 13.03 9.01 -7.22
C THR A 270 12.93 8.85 -8.73
N PHE A 271 11.76 8.43 -9.20
CA PHE A 271 11.54 8.22 -10.62
C PHE A 271 11.63 9.56 -11.37
N PRO A 272 12.34 9.61 -12.52
CA PRO A 272 12.57 10.86 -13.24
C PRO A 272 11.33 11.32 -14.01
N GLY A 273 11.14 12.64 -14.06
CA GLY A 273 10.12 13.28 -14.88
C GLY A 273 8.70 13.11 -14.35
N VAL A 274 7.71 13.42 -15.21
CA VAL A 274 6.31 13.16 -14.94
C VAL A 274 5.99 11.74 -15.39
N LEU A 275 5.55 10.92 -14.45
CA LEU A 275 5.14 9.54 -14.70
C LEU A 275 3.81 9.49 -15.46
N SER A 276 3.66 8.46 -16.28
CA SER A 276 2.37 8.14 -16.89
C SER A 276 1.39 7.77 -15.79
N SER A 277 0.22 8.39 -15.77
CA SER A 277 -0.81 8.14 -14.76
C SER A 277 -1.52 6.81 -14.95
N ASN A 278 -1.95 6.15 -13.86
CA ASN A 278 -2.56 4.81 -13.89
C ASN A 278 -1.72 3.76 -14.64
N ALA A 279 -0.41 3.95 -14.69
CA ALA A 279 0.50 3.07 -15.39
C ALA A 279 1.14 2.08 -14.41
N THR A 280 1.41 0.87 -14.89
CA THR A 280 2.20 -0.10 -14.14
C THR A 280 3.68 0.16 -14.38
N ILE A 281 4.40 0.50 -13.31
CA ILE A 281 5.85 0.44 -13.27
C ILE A 281 6.26 -1.00 -12.97
N TYR A 282 7.10 -1.58 -13.80
CA TYR A 282 7.83 -2.81 -13.53
C TYR A 282 9.23 -2.43 -13.05
N TYR A 283 9.68 -2.97 -11.92
CA TYR A 283 11.00 -2.67 -11.39
C TYR A 283 11.63 -3.88 -10.69
N SER A 284 12.94 -3.84 -10.51
CA SER A 284 13.70 -4.87 -9.78
C SER A 284 14.91 -4.17 -9.14
N LEU A 285 15.28 -4.61 -7.94
CA LEU A 285 16.37 -4.02 -7.15
C LEU A 285 17.58 -4.95 -7.20
N TYR A 286 18.77 -4.40 -7.44
CA TYR A 286 20.01 -5.17 -7.41
C TYR A 286 20.61 -5.08 -6.02
N ASP A 287 20.79 -6.24 -5.41
CA ASP A 287 21.48 -6.38 -4.14
C ASP A 287 22.98 -6.56 -4.39
N SER A 288 23.76 -5.53 -4.08
CA SER A 288 25.20 -5.53 -4.28
C SER A 288 25.95 -6.50 -3.37
N VAL A 289 25.33 -7.02 -2.30
CA VAL A 289 25.93 -7.98 -1.36
C VAL A 289 25.81 -9.40 -1.89
N SER A 290 24.59 -9.80 -2.27
CA SER A 290 24.33 -11.12 -2.87
C SER A 290 24.61 -11.18 -4.37
N SER A 291 24.98 -10.05 -4.99
CA SER A 291 25.21 -9.91 -6.44
C SER A 291 24.04 -10.43 -7.29
N THR A 292 22.81 -10.22 -6.83
CA THR A 292 21.61 -10.76 -7.47
C THR A 292 20.49 -9.69 -7.54
N TRP A 293 19.67 -9.79 -8.58
CA TRP A 293 18.45 -9.00 -8.71
C TRP A 293 17.30 -9.64 -7.94
N THR A 294 16.47 -8.82 -7.27
CA THR A 294 15.17 -9.28 -6.77
C THR A 294 14.30 -9.76 -7.93
N ALA A 295 13.29 -10.57 -7.62
CA ALA A 295 12.17 -10.80 -8.52
C ALA A 295 11.60 -9.46 -9.05
N GLN A 296 11.02 -9.50 -10.25
CA GLN A 296 10.31 -8.35 -10.82
C GLN A 296 9.13 -7.99 -9.92
N LYS A 297 8.99 -6.70 -9.63
CA LYS A 297 7.94 -6.11 -8.82
C LYS A 297 7.19 -5.08 -9.63
N THR A 298 6.01 -4.72 -9.16
CA THR A 298 5.16 -3.72 -9.81
C THR A 298 4.66 -2.66 -8.85
N TYR A 299 4.37 -1.48 -9.41
CA TYR A 299 3.67 -0.40 -8.71
C TYR A 299 2.75 0.32 -9.68
N ILE A 300 1.54 0.67 -9.26
CA ILE A 300 0.59 1.43 -10.07
C ILE A 300 0.70 2.90 -9.71
N THR A 301 1.09 3.72 -10.68
CA THR A 301 1.22 5.17 -10.50
C THR A 301 -0.12 5.83 -10.21
N SER A 302 -0.07 7.00 -9.58
CA SER A 302 -1.27 7.76 -9.25
C SER A 302 -2.11 8.10 -10.50
N PRO A 303 -3.42 8.30 -10.35
CA PRO A 303 -4.29 8.74 -11.42
C PRO A 303 -3.98 10.19 -11.83
N PRO A 304 -4.51 10.64 -12.98
CA PRO A 304 -4.46 12.04 -13.37
C PRO A 304 -5.01 12.98 -12.28
N LEU A 305 -4.49 14.21 -12.21
CA LEU A 305 -4.94 15.20 -11.21
C LEU A 305 -6.39 15.69 -11.40
N ASN A 306 -7.08 15.32 -12.47
CA ASN A 306 -8.49 15.65 -12.69
C ASN A 306 -9.44 14.49 -12.33
N VAL A 307 -8.95 13.38 -11.76
CA VAL A 307 -9.86 12.35 -11.27
C VAL A 307 -10.62 12.81 -10.05
N ASN A 308 -11.86 12.33 -9.98
CA ASN A 308 -12.80 12.72 -8.94
C ASN A 308 -13.18 11.55 -8.03
N ALA A 309 -12.73 10.33 -8.31
CA ALA A 309 -13.04 9.15 -7.52
C ALA A 309 -11.78 8.37 -7.20
N PHE A 310 -11.56 8.10 -5.92
CA PHE A 310 -10.47 7.29 -5.41
C PHE A 310 -10.74 6.91 -3.94
N SER A 311 -10.00 5.95 -3.42
CA SER A 311 -10.03 5.61 -2.01
C SER A 311 -8.64 5.73 -1.38
N PHE A 312 -8.58 6.13 -0.11
CA PHE A 312 -7.35 6.18 0.68
C PHE A 312 -7.63 5.66 2.09
N ALA A 313 -6.59 5.33 2.84
CA ALA A 313 -6.72 4.91 4.24
C ALA A 313 -6.06 5.92 5.19
N ALA A 314 -6.53 5.99 6.44
CA ALA A 314 -5.91 6.75 7.52
C ALA A 314 -5.75 5.90 8.78
N VAL A 315 -4.62 6.06 9.46
CA VAL A 315 -4.26 5.32 10.68
C VAL A 315 -3.17 6.10 11.45
N GLY A 316 -2.91 5.79 12.72
CA GLY A 316 -1.83 6.37 13.51
C GLY A 316 -1.55 5.55 14.77
N ASP A 317 -0.44 5.86 15.45
CA ASP A 317 -0.15 5.39 16.80
C ASP A 317 0.05 3.86 16.90
N SER A 318 0.96 3.29 16.10
CA SER A 318 1.27 1.84 16.16
C SER A 318 2.13 1.47 17.36
N ARG A 319 3.12 2.33 17.65
CA ARG A 319 4.07 2.25 18.77
C ARG A 319 4.48 0.84 19.17
N THR A 320 3.86 0.28 20.21
CA THR A 320 4.39 -0.85 20.99
C THR A 320 3.82 -2.21 20.60
N ASN A 321 2.62 -2.28 20.00
CA ASN A 321 1.98 -3.55 19.66
C ASN A 321 2.13 -3.89 18.16
N VAL A 322 3.29 -4.42 17.80
CA VAL A 322 3.60 -4.75 16.40
C VAL A 322 2.73 -5.87 15.81
N SER A 323 2.10 -6.72 16.65
CA SER A 323 1.17 -7.75 16.19
C SER A 323 -0.14 -7.14 15.70
N VAL A 324 -0.67 -6.14 16.42
CA VAL A 324 -1.84 -5.37 15.97
C VAL A 324 -1.50 -4.59 14.70
N TRP A 325 -0.33 -3.95 14.65
CA TRP A 325 0.13 -3.28 13.44
C TRP A 325 0.22 -4.22 12.23
N ASN A 326 0.73 -5.44 12.42
CA ASN A 326 0.76 -6.45 11.36
C ASN A 326 -0.64 -6.82 10.86
N ASN A 327 -1.58 -7.01 11.78
CA ASN A 327 -2.95 -7.35 11.44
C ASN A 327 -3.66 -6.21 10.70
N ILE A 328 -3.66 -4.99 11.27
CA ILE A 328 -4.29 -3.81 10.66
C ILE A 328 -3.68 -3.48 9.30
N SER A 329 -2.34 -3.51 9.17
CA SER A 329 -1.68 -3.27 7.88
C SER A 329 -2.08 -4.30 6.82
N THR A 330 -2.27 -5.57 7.22
CA THR A 330 -2.74 -6.64 6.34
C THR A 330 -4.18 -6.42 5.90
N LEU A 331 -5.09 -6.13 6.83
CA LEU A 331 -6.50 -5.84 6.55
C LEU A 331 -6.65 -4.61 5.64
N MET A 332 -5.91 -3.55 5.94
CA MET A 332 -5.90 -2.32 5.15
C MET A 332 -5.37 -2.55 3.73
N ASN A 333 -4.27 -3.31 3.58
CA ASN A 333 -3.73 -3.64 2.26
C ASN A 333 -4.73 -4.45 1.43
N ALA A 334 -5.46 -5.38 2.04
CA ALA A 334 -6.50 -6.17 1.36
C ALA A 334 -7.65 -5.31 0.82
N ARG A 335 -7.88 -4.11 1.39
CA ARG A 335 -8.85 -3.12 0.87
C ARG A 335 -8.31 -2.27 -0.27
N ASN A 336 -7.03 -2.45 -0.61
CA ASN A 336 -6.37 -1.84 -1.76
C ASN A 336 -6.56 -0.30 -1.84
N PRO A 337 -6.28 0.47 -0.77
CA PRO A 337 -6.31 1.93 -0.86
C PRO A 337 -5.30 2.41 -1.90
N ALA A 338 -5.54 3.58 -2.49
CA ALA A 338 -4.59 4.21 -3.39
C ALA A 338 -3.27 4.59 -2.68
N PHE A 339 -3.39 5.10 -1.46
CA PHE A 339 -2.30 5.45 -0.56
C PHE A 339 -2.82 5.50 0.88
N VAL A 340 -1.91 5.64 1.83
CA VAL A 340 -2.21 5.69 3.27
C VAL A 340 -1.72 7.00 3.87
N VAL A 341 -2.48 7.55 4.79
CA VAL A 341 -2.08 8.67 5.64
C VAL A 341 -1.80 8.12 7.05
N PHE A 342 -0.60 8.32 7.56
CA PHE A 342 -0.16 7.84 8.87
C PHE A 342 0.06 9.02 9.83
N ASN A 343 -0.76 9.13 10.87
CA ASN A 343 -0.89 10.33 11.71
C ASN A 343 0.09 10.41 12.89
N GLY A 344 1.35 9.99 12.70
CA GLY A 344 2.41 10.07 13.71
C GLY A 344 2.41 8.96 14.77
N ASP A 345 3.39 9.03 15.67
CA ASP A 345 3.68 8.04 16.70
C ASP A 345 3.87 6.64 16.12
N ILE A 346 4.81 6.57 15.18
CA ILE A 346 5.07 5.37 14.39
C ILE A 346 5.72 4.30 15.27
N VAL A 347 6.73 4.71 16.03
CA VAL A 347 7.43 3.88 17.03
C VAL A 347 7.39 4.54 18.40
N ASP A 348 7.59 3.76 19.46
CA ASP A 348 7.58 4.27 20.83
C ASP A 348 8.79 5.17 21.15
N THR A 349 9.91 4.97 20.49
CA THR A 349 11.12 5.77 20.66
C THR A 349 11.75 6.01 19.29
N GLY A 350 11.58 7.21 18.72
CA GLY A 350 12.04 7.53 17.37
C GLY A 350 13.54 7.33 17.12
N SER A 351 14.38 7.33 18.15
CA SER A 351 15.83 7.05 18.04
C SER A 351 16.19 5.56 18.09
N SER A 352 15.22 4.66 18.30
CA SER A 352 15.45 3.22 18.45
C SER A 352 15.41 2.49 17.12
N ALA A 353 16.59 2.10 16.61
CA ALA A 353 16.68 1.37 15.35
C ALA A 353 15.95 0.02 15.36
N SER A 354 15.95 -0.70 16.48
CA SER A 354 15.27 -1.99 16.58
C SER A 354 13.74 -1.86 16.54
N GLN A 355 13.19 -0.76 17.06
CA GLN A 355 11.76 -0.50 16.97
C GLN A 355 11.34 -0.14 15.55
N TRP A 356 12.16 0.64 14.83
CA TRP A 356 11.95 0.91 13.41
C TRP A 356 12.00 -0.38 12.57
N ASP A 357 13.02 -1.22 12.79
CA ASP A 357 13.12 -2.51 12.10
C ASP A 357 11.89 -3.37 12.37
N ALA A 358 11.46 -3.48 13.64
CA ALA A 358 10.26 -4.23 14.00
C ALA A 358 8.99 -3.65 13.36
N TRP A 359 8.85 -2.32 13.30
CA TRP A 359 7.70 -1.67 12.68
C TRP A 359 7.64 -1.93 11.16
N PHE A 360 8.78 -1.82 10.47
CA PHE A 360 8.85 -2.14 9.05
C PHE A 360 8.58 -3.62 8.79
N ASP A 361 9.21 -4.52 9.56
CA ASP A 361 9.05 -5.98 9.40
C ASP A 361 7.57 -6.38 9.57
N ASN A 362 6.89 -5.83 10.58
CA ASN A 362 5.50 -6.15 10.85
C ASN A 362 4.51 -5.40 9.93
N GLY A 363 4.88 -4.25 9.36
CA GLY A 363 4.06 -3.51 8.40
C GLY A 363 4.27 -3.88 6.93
N THR A 364 5.18 -4.83 6.64
CA THR A 364 5.67 -5.17 5.29
C THR A 364 4.55 -5.36 4.26
N ASN A 365 3.43 -5.99 4.66
CA ASN A 365 2.29 -6.27 3.77
C ASN A 365 1.68 -5.01 3.16
N LEU A 366 1.70 -3.88 3.87
CA LEU A 366 1.19 -2.60 3.39
C LEU A 366 2.32 -1.74 2.82
N ILE A 367 3.42 -1.61 3.56
CA ILE A 367 4.52 -0.68 3.27
C ILE A 367 5.20 -1.00 1.93
N ASN A 368 5.35 -2.29 1.58
CA ASN A 368 5.94 -2.69 0.30
C ASN A 368 5.07 -2.33 -0.91
N ASN A 369 3.76 -2.12 -0.70
CA ASN A 369 2.76 -2.06 -1.76
C ASN A 369 2.13 -0.69 -1.93
N LYS A 370 2.15 0.15 -0.88
CA LYS A 370 1.41 1.42 -0.83
C LYS A 370 2.33 2.58 -0.50
N LEU A 371 2.10 3.69 -1.18
CA LEU A 371 2.58 5.00 -0.75
C LEU A 371 1.98 5.33 0.61
N ILE A 372 2.82 5.74 1.56
CA ILE A 372 2.39 6.21 2.87
C ILE A 372 2.87 7.66 3.07
N LEU A 373 1.93 8.53 3.41
CA LEU A 373 2.16 9.93 3.76
C LEU A 373 2.18 10.03 5.28
N HIS A 374 3.32 10.39 5.86
CA HIS A 374 3.52 10.40 7.30
C HIS A 374 3.44 11.81 7.88
N ALA A 375 2.72 11.96 8.99
CA ALA A 375 2.85 13.07 9.93
C ALA A 375 3.81 12.67 11.06
N GLN A 376 4.49 13.65 11.65
CA GLN A 376 5.34 13.44 12.82
C GLN A 376 4.48 13.49 14.10
N GLY A 377 4.63 12.51 14.98
CA GLY A 377 4.07 12.52 16.34
C GLY A 377 5.10 12.81 17.42
N ASN A 378 4.66 12.94 18.67
CA ASN A 378 5.52 13.34 19.77
C ASN A 378 6.57 12.30 20.15
N HIS A 379 6.34 11.01 19.87
CA HIS A 379 7.34 9.96 20.05
C HIS A 379 8.43 9.98 18.96
N ASP A 380 8.15 10.63 17.83
CA ASP A 380 9.08 10.76 16.70
C ASP A 380 10.03 11.96 16.85
N VAL A 381 9.62 13.02 17.57
CA VAL A 381 10.33 14.31 17.71
C VAL A 381 11.73 14.18 18.29
N ALA A 382 11.94 13.29 19.26
CA ALA A 382 13.25 13.04 19.87
C ALA A 382 14.33 12.69 18.83
N SER A 383 13.90 12.35 17.61
CA SER A 383 14.73 11.95 16.50
C SER A 383 14.39 12.72 15.21
N ALA A 384 13.87 13.94 15.27
CA ALA A 384 13.37 14.66 14.08
C ALA A 384 14.36 14.73 12.90
N SER A 385 15.67 14.85 13.16
CA SER A 385 16.69 14.75 12.12
C SER A 385 16.80 13.34 11.53
N TYR A 386 16.66 12.29 12.35
CA TYR A 386 16.58 10.91 11.87
C TYR A 386 15.28 10.66 11.10
N TYR A 387 14.13 11.09 11.63
CA TYR A 387 12.80 10.97 11.00
C TYR A 387 12.81 11.46 9.54
N GLN A 388 13.39 12.65 9.30
CA GLN A 388 13.55 13.25 7.96
C GLN A 388 14.59 12.52 7.05
N ASN A 389 15.18 11.43 7.52
CA ASN A 389 16.03 10.53 6.74
C ASN A 389 15.42 9.12 6.59
N ILE A 390 14.26 8.84 7.21
CA ILE A 390 13.58 7.55 7.12
C ILE A 390 12.69 7.50 5.88
N PHE A 391 11.92 8.57 5.70
CA PHE A 391 10.92 8.69 4.65
C PHE A 391 11.45 9.54 3.50
N ASP A 392 10.69 9.56 2.41
CA ASP A 392 10.87 10.48 1.30
C ASP A 392 9.53 11.20 1.16
N LEU A 393 9.46 12.42 1.67
CA LEU A 393 8.24 13.25 1.72
C LEU A 393 8.50 14.58 0.98
N PRO A 394 7.46 15.30 0.57
CA PRO A 394 7.66 16.55 -0.16
C PRO A 394 8.31 17.64 0.70
N LYS A 395 9.16 18.44 0.06
CA LYS A 395 9.81 19.63 0.66
C LYS A 395 9.26 20.93 0.06
N ASN A 396 7.95 21.00 -0.17
CA ASN A 396 7.26 22.11 -0.82
C ASN A 396 6.87 23.24 0.14
N ASN A 397 7.74 23.50 1.12
CA ASN A 397 7.61 24.53 2.13
C ASN A 397 8.92 25.32 2.27
N VAL A 398 8.87 26.45 2.97
CA VAL A 398 10.05 27.11 3.52
C VAL A 398 10.04 26.80 5.02
N PRO A 399 11.09 26.16 5.58
CA PRO A 399 12.49 26.13 5.13
C PRO A 399 12.93 24.85 4.39
N THR A 400 12.08 24.20 3.60
CA THR A 400 12.37 22.97 2.82
C THR A 400 12.60 21.72 3.67
N THR A 401 11.64 21.43 4.56
CA THR A 401 11.62 20.25 5.44
C THR A 401 10.57 19.21 5.03
N GLU A 402 10.66 17.99 5.55
CA GLU A 402 9.65 16.92 5.39
C GLU A 402 8.61 16.90 6.53
N LEU A 403 8.73 17.80 7.50
CA LEU A 403 7.87 17.80 8.70
C LEU A 403 6.44 18.29 8.42
N TYR A 404 6.24 19.11 7.39
CA TYR A 404 4.94 19.56 6.93
C TYR A 404 4.99 19.82 5.43
N TYR A 405 3.97 19.40 4.70
CA TYR A 405 3.99 19.36 3.25
C TYR A 405 2.58 19.18 2.69
N SER A 406 2.43 19.36 1.38
CA SER A 406 1.18 19.03 0.70
C SER A 406 1.38 18.13 -0.51
N VAL A 407 0.36 17.37 -0.86
CA VAL A 407 0.31 16.58 -2.10
C VAL A 407 -1.06 16.71 -2.75
N ASP A 408 -1.08 16.83 -4.06
CA ASP A 408 -2.27 16.73 -4.88
C ASP A 408 -2.56 15.26 -5.22
N TYR A 409 -3.82 14.88 -5.08
CA TYR A 409 -4.32 13.60 -5.56
C TYR A 409 -5.72 13.78 -6.16
N GLY A 410 -5.82 13.73 -7.49
CA GLY A 410 -7.03 14.17 -8.18
C GLY A 410 -7.39 15.63 -7.83
N GLU A 411 -8.69 15.91 -7.76
CA GLU A 411 -9.25 17.21 -7.36
C GLU A 411 -9.17 17.50 -5.84
N THR A 412 -8.28 16.80 -5.12
CA THR A 412 -8.09 16.90 -3.68
C THR A 412 -6.69 17.38 -3.35
N ILE A 413 -6.58 18.29 -2.38
CA ILE A 413 -5.31 18.64 -1.74
C ILE A 413 -5.23 17.98 -0.36
N PHE A 414 -4.13 17.26 -0.12
CA PHE A 414 -3.77 16.72 1.19
C PHE A 414 -2.67 17.59 1.78
N ILE A 415 -2.86 18.04 3.02
CA ILE A 415 -1.92 18.91 3.74
C ILE A 415 -1.52 18.21 5.04
N CYS A 416 -0.25 17.86 5.17
CA CYS A 416 0.33 17.35 6.40
C CYS A 416 0.96 18.50 7.20
N LEU A 417 0.64 18.60 8.50
CA LEU A 417 1.20 19.57 9.43
C LEU A 417 1.95 18.86 10.55
N ASN A 418 2.89 19.58 11.17
CA ASN A 418 3.61 19.17 12.37
C ASN A 418 2.99 19.84 13.61
N SER A 419 2.16 19.08 14.34
CA SER A 419 1.52 19.53 15.59
C SER A 419 2.48 19.60 16.78
N GLU A 420 3.74 19.22 16.62
CA GLU A 420 4.77 19.32 17.67
C GLU A 420 5.46 20.69 17.66
N THR A 421 5.30 21.45 16.57
CA THR A 421 5.71 22.87 16.47
C THR A 421 4.56 23.76 15.96
N PRO A 422 3.37 23.76 16.61
CA PRO A 422 2.20 24.46 16.11
C PRO A 422 2.31 25.99 16.23
N ALA A 423 3.23 26.48 17.07
CA ALA A 423 3.59 27.89 17.19
C ALA A 423 4.55 28.40 16.10
N ASP A 424 5.07 27.53 15.22
CA ASP A 424 5.96 27.93 14.14
C ASP A 424 5.23 28.85 13.13
N ALA A 425 5.68 30.11 13.08
CA ALA A 425 5.12 31.13 12.18
C ALA A 425 5.36 30.81 10.69
N ALA A 426 6.46 30.12 10.35
CA ALA A 426 6.76 29.72 8.97
C ALA A 426 5.77 28.66 8.50
N GLN A 427 5.55 27.62 9.32
CA GLN A 427 4.53 26.60 9.08
C GLN A 427 3.13 27.22 8.96
N ARG A 428 2.75 28.13 9.86
CA ARG A 428 1.44 28.82 9.78
C ARG A 428 1.28 29.60 8.48
N THR A 429 2.27 30.42 8.13
CA THR A 429 2.25 31.22 6.89
C THR A 429 2.14 30.32 5.66
N TRP A 430 2.88 29.20 5.66
CA TRP A 430 2.83 28.20 4.60
C TRP A 430 1.45 27.53 4.49
N LEU A 431 0.82 27.16 5.61
CA LEU A 431 -0.53 26.58 5.64
C LEU A 431 -1.54 27.54 4.99
N THR A 432 -1.58 28.80 5.46
CA THR A 432 -2.50 29.82 4.93
C THR A 432 -2.30 29.98 3.42
N ASN A 433 -1.06 30.13 2.95
CA ASN A 433 -0.75 30.29 1.52
C ASN A 433 -1.12 29.05 0.70
N THR A 434 -0.90 27.85 1.24
CA THR A 434 -1.24 26.58 0.57
C THR A 434 -2.76 26.47 0.39
N LEU A 435 -3.54 26.83 1.41
CA LEU A 435 -5.00 26.84 1.35
C LEU A 435 -5.52 27.88 0.35
N ILE A 436 -4.96 29.09 0.32
CA ILE A 436 -5.29 30.13 -0.65
C ILE A 436 -5.01 29.65 -2.07
N ALA A 437 -3.82 29.12 -2.34
CA ALA A 437 -3.42 28.64 -3.66
C ALA A 437 -4.31 27.48 -4.16
N ASN A 438 -4.89 26.72 -3.23
CA ASN A 438 -5.76 25.58 -3.51
C ASN A 438 -7.25 25.87 -3.25
N ALA A 439 -7.66 27.14 -3.27
CA ALA A 439 -9.06 27.53 -3.06
C ALA A 439 -10.03 26.81 -4.01
N SER A 440 -9.58 26.51 -5.24
CA SER A 440 -10.37 25.83 -6.28
C SER A 440 -10.53 24.31 -6.08
N LYS A 441 -9.71 23.65 -5.26
CA LYS A 441 -9.76 22.18 -5.04
C LYS A 441 -11.07 21.74 -4.40
N LYS A 442 -11.65 20.63 -4.89
CA LYS A 442 -12.97 20.11 -4.44
C LYS A 442 -12.95 19.69 -2.99
N TRP A 443 -11.90 18.99 -2.62
CA TRP A 443 -11.68 18.48 -1.27
C TRP A 443 -10.37 19.03 -0.72
N LYS A 444 -10.40 19.47 0.54
CA LYS A 444 -9.21 19.85 1.30
C LYS A 444 -9.16 18.99 2.55
N ILE A 445 -8.11 18.18 2.66
CA ILE A 445 -7.93 17.22 3.74
C ILE A 445 -6.64 17.57 4.48
N ILE A 446 -6.73 17.71 5.80
CA ILE A 446 -5.60 18.05 6.65
C ILE A 446 -5.28 16.88 7.57
N SER A 447 -3.98 16.62 7.76
CA SER A 447 -3.44 15.55 8.59
C SER A 447 -2.38 16.10 9.54
N PHE A 448 -2.43 15.73 10.82
CA PHE A 448 -1.39 16.01 11.82
C PHE A 448 -1.57 15.07 13.01
N HIS A 449 -0.73 15.15 14.03
CA HIS A 449 -0.76 14.16 15.12
C HIS A 449 -1.78 14.52 16.23
N ARG A 450 -1.65 15.68 16.90
CA ARG A 450 -2.47 16.04 18.08
C ARG A 450 -3.86 16.58 17.71
N PRO A 451 -4.97 16.03 18.21
CA PRO A 451 -6.32 16.48 17.86
C PRO A 451 -6.71 17.86 18.42
N PHE A 452 -7.59 18.60 17.72
CA PHE A 452 -8.29 19.75 18.32
C PHE A 452 -9.37 19.32 19.31
N TYR A 453 -10.15 18.32 18.92
CA TYR A 453 -11.18 17.74 19.78
C TYR A 453 -10.88 16.30 20.11
N THR A 454 -10.99 15.96 21.38
CA THR A 454 -10.88 14.59 21.85
C THR A 454 -11.59 14.46 23.19
N VAL A 455 -12.16 13.29 23.48
CA VAL A 455 -12.58 12.93 24.85
C VAL A 455 -11.56 12.04 25.55
N GLY A 456 -10.42 11.79 24.92
CA GLY A 456 -9.25 11.13 25.51
C GLY A 456 -8.47 12.02 26.49
N PRO A 457 -7.37 11.48 27.07
CA PRO A 457 -6.53 12.18 28.04
C PRO A 457 -5.86 13.46 27.51
N HIS A 458 -5.76 13.64 26.20
CA HIS A 458 -5.05 14.76 25.56
C HIS A 458 -5.96 15.94 25.18
N ALA A 459 -7.15 16.03 25.79
CA ALA A 459 -8.09 17.14 25.55
C ALA A 459 -7.49 18.51 25.93
N GLY A 460 -7.63 19.48 25.03
CA GLY A 460 -7.25 20.88 25.25
C GLY A 460 -5.83 21.27 24.81
N GLU A 461 -5.00 20.31 24.39
CA GLU A 461 -3.61 20.59 23.99
C GLU A 461 -3.51 21.55 22.78
N MET A 462 -4.50 21.53 21.89
CA MET A 462 -4.55 22.37 20.69
C MET A 462 -5.42 23.64 20.84
N ASP A 463 -6.02 23.89 22.00
CA ASP A 463 -6.96 25.02 22.21
C ASP A 463 -6.36 26.39 21.86
N SER A 464 -5.07 26.58 22.16
CA SER A 464 -4.34 27.82 21.86
C SER A 464 -4.24 28.13 20.35
N TYR A 465 -4.46 27.13 19.50
CA TYR A 465 -4.37 27.24 18.05
C TYR A 465 -5.75 27.32 17.36
N TRP A 466 -6.82 27.43 18.14
CA TRP A 466 -8.18 27.63 17.64
C TRP A 466 -8.30 28.86 16.73
N ASN A 467 -7.72 29.98 17.16
CA ASN A 467 -7.76 31.24 16.44
C ASN A 467 -6.65 31.39 15.40
N THR A 468 -5.88 30.31 15.14
CA THR A 468 -4.81 30.30 14.14
C THR A 468 -5.04 29.19 13.12
N TRP A 469 -4.73 27.94 13.45
CA TRP A 469 -4.87 26.80 12.54
C TRP A 469 -6.33 26.46 12.29
N PHE A 470 -7.12 26.25 13.34
CA PHE A 470 -8.55 25.93 13.16
C PHE A 470 -9.28 27.08 12.46
N LYS A 471 -8.82 28.32 12.68
CA LYS A 471 -9.25 29.48 11.92
C LYS A 471 -9.02 29.32 10.42
N ASP A 472 -7.81 28.99 10.01
CA ASP A 472 -7.50 28.77 8.60
C ASP A 472 -8.30 27.56 8.05
N PHE A 473 -8.51 26.52 8.85
CA PHE A 473 -9.30 25.36 8.44
C PHE A 473 -10.74 25.75 8.14
N ASP A 474 -11.33 26.60 8.99
CA ASP A 474 -12.69 27.04 8.84
C ASP A 474 -12.86 28.06 7.72
N ASP A 475 -11.98 29.06 7.67
CA ASP A 475 -12.06 30.13 6.69
C ASP A 475 -11.84 29.59 5.27
N TYR A 476 -10.85 28.72 5.03
CA TYR A 476 -10.56 28.21 3.69
C TYR A 476 -11.31 26.92 3.31
N GLY A 477 -12.27 26.51 4.15
CA GLY A 477 -13.20 25.42 3.84
C GLY A 477 -12.50 24.06 3.77
N VAL A 478 -11.76 23.71 4.82
CA VAL A 478 -11.25 22.35 5.04
C VAL A 478 -12.43 21.41 5.29
N ASP A 479 -12.41 20.24 4.68
CA ASP A 479 -13.53 19.29 4.77
C ASP A 479 -13.29 18.28 5.90
N LEU A 480 -12.09 17.70 5.90
CA LEU A 480 -11.71 16.60 6.79
C LEU A 480 -10.37 16.88 7.46
N ILE A 481 -10.31 16.59 8.76
CA ILE A 481 -9.12 16.70 9.62
C ILE A 481 -8.85 15.31 10.19
N LEU A 482 -7.66 14.79 9.96
CA LEU A 482 -7.21 13.46 10.37
C LEU A 482 -6.11 13.59 11.42
N THR A 483 -6.31 12.93 12.56
CA THR A 483 -5.39 13.01 13.69
C THR A 483 -5.08 11.64 14.29
N GLY A 484 -4.12 11.58 15.20
CA GLY A 484 -3.76 10.41 16.00
C GLY A 484 -3.72 10.79 17.48
N HIS A 485 -2.64 10.42 18.16
CA HIS A 485 -2.25 10.81 19.52
C HIS A 485 -3.09 10.18 20.64
N ASP A 486 -4.41 10.33 20.57
CA ASP A 486 -5.31 9.59 21.44
C ASP A 486 -5.53 8.19 20.86
N HIS A 487 -5.16 7.17 21.64
CA HIS A 487 -5.15 5.78 21.22
C HIS A 487 -6.55 5.16 21.21
N LEU A 488 -7.41 5.63 20.29
CA LEU A 488 -8.83 5.33 20.20
C LEU A 488 -9.39 5.86 18.87
N TYR A 489 -10.60 5.43 18.53
CA TYR A 489 -11.38 6.01 17.43
C TYR A 489 -12.36 7.05 17.96
N GLU A 490 -12.34 8.25 17.39
CA GLU A 490 -13.33 9.29 17.67
C GLU A 490 -13.74 10.06 16.43
N ARG A 491 -15.01 10.48 16.42
CA ARG A 491 -15.52 11.48 15.50
C ARG A 491 -16.48 12.41 16.21
N PHE A 492 -16.31 13.70 15.97
CA PHE A 492 -17.14 14.75 16.55
C PHE A 492 -18.23 15.18 15.58
N LYS A 493 -19.33 15.73 16.11
CA LYS A 493 -20.39 16.38 15.33
C LYS A 493 -19.80 17.52 14.48
N PRO A 494 -20.51 18.02 13.45
CA PRO A 494 -20.00 19.12 12.62
C PRO A 494 -19.73 20.37 13.47
N ILE A 495 -18.47 20.83 13.48
CA ILE A 495 -18.03 22.02 14.23
C ILE A 495 -17.37 23.03 13.29
N ASN A 496 -17.75 24.29 13.42
CA ASN A 496 -17.05 25.43 12.83
C ASN A 496 -16.77 26.48 13.93
N ARG A 497 -16.13 27.60 13.60
CA ARG A 497 -15.85 28.65 14.60
C ARG A 497 -17.11 29.40 15.08
N ASN A 498 -18.25 29.24 14.40
CA ASN A 498 -19.51 29.90 14.78
C ASN A 498 -20.33 29.10 15.80
N VAL A 499 -20.01 27.83 15.97
CA VAL A 499 -20.67 26.94 16.95
C VAL A 499 -20.59 27.56 18.35
N SER A 500 -21.75 27.60 19.03
CA SER A 500 -21.80 27.85 20.47
C SER A 500 -21.11 26.68 21.16
N THR A 501 -20.45 26.87 22.31
CA THR A 501 -19.94 25.77 23.16
C THR A 501 -21.01 24.78 23.64
N THR A 502 -22.25 24.91 23.14
CA THR A 502 -23.41 24.10 23.48
C THR A 502 -24.11 23.44 22.30
N VAL A 503 -23.95 23.91 21.04
CA VAL A 503 -24.76 23.41 19.89
C VAL A 503 -23.94 23.28 18.60
N PRO A 504 -23.77 22.06 18.03
CA PRO A 504 -23.09 21.85 16.74
C PRO A 504 -23.91 22.37 15.56
N VAL A 505 -23.27 22.55 14.41
CA VAL A 505 -24.00 22.81 13.16
C VAL A 505 -24.57 21.52 12.56
N ALA A 506 -25.56 21.66 11.69
CA ALA A 506 -26.36 20.53 11.22
C ALA A 506 -25.60 19.56 10.30
N ASN A 507 -24.72 20.10 9.43
CA ASN A 507 -24.09 19.33 8.35
C ASN A 507 -22.58 19.49 8.36
N TYR A 508 -21.86 18.42 8.03
CA TYR A 508 -20.46 18.53 7.63
C TYR A 508 -20.35 19.19 6.25
N GLY A 509 -19.31 19.99 6.04
CA GLY A 509 -19.01 20.58 4.73
C GLY A 509 -18.18 21.85 4.80
N SER A 510 -17.96 22.48 3.65
CA SER A 510 -17.07 23.64 3.50
C SER A 510 -17.71 25.02 3.65
N LEU A 511 -19.03 25.12 3.69
CA LEU A 511 -19.74 26.41 3.68
C LEU A 511 -19.81 27.06 5.08
N ALA A 512 -20.19 28.35 5.11
CA ALA A 512 -20.29 29.17 6.34
C ALA A 512 -21.14 28.56 7.47
N GLY A 513 -22.22 27.87 7.10
CA GLY A 513 -23.14 27.21 8.03
C GLY A 513 -22.83 25.73 8.27
N GLU A 514 -21.78 25.20 7.65
CA GLU A 514 -21.37 23.80 7.75
C GLU A 514 -20.15 23.66 8.67
N GLY A 515 -19.91 22.45 9.18
CA GLY A 515 -18.84 22.14 10.12
C GLY A 515 -17.74 21.26 9.52
N ARG A 516 -16.53 21.39 10.04
CA ARG A 516 -15.38 20.53 9.75
C ARG A 516 -15.60 19.16 10.37
N CYS A 517 -15.18 18.10 9.67
CA CYS A 517 -15.14 16.76 10.23
C CYS A 517 -13.74 16.48 10.76
N GLN A 518 -13.58 16.29 12.07
CA GLN A 518 -12.35 15.74 12.65
C GLN A 518 -12.54 14.27 13.00
N VAL A 519 -11.54 13.45 12.66
CA VAL A 519 -11.49 12.02 12.98
C VAL A 519 -10.15 11.69 13.63
N VAL A 520 -10.20 11.13 14.83
CA VAL A 520 -9.02 10.58 15.52
C VAL A 520 -8.86 9.12 15.08
N CYS A 521 -7.68 8.80 14.54
CA CYS A 521 -7.34 7.51 13.93
C CYS A 521 -6.21 6.78 14.68
N GLY A 522 -6.10 6.96 16.01
CA GLY A 522 -4.94 6.52 16.80
C GLY A 522 -4.94 5.04 17.21
N GLY A 523 -5.53 4.16 16.39
CA GLY A 523 -5.78 2.78 16.74
C GLY A 523 -4.80 1.74 16.19
N ALA A 524 -3.59 2.11 15.76
CA ALA A 524 -2.72 1.16 15.04
C ALA A 524 -1.95 0.17 15.94
N GLY A 525 -1.96 0.35 17.27
CA GLY A 525 -1.30 -0.60 18.18
C GLY A 525 -0.90 -0.06 19.56
N ALA A 526 -0.81 1.25 19.75
CA ALA A 526 -0.48 1.83 21.05
C ALA A 526 -1.55 1.48 22.12
N PRO A 527 -1.21 1.43 23.42
CA PRO A 527 -2.15 1.03 24.45
C PRO A 527 -3.40 1.91 24.48
N LEU A 528 -4.58 1.29 24.33
CA LEU A 528 -5.83 2.00 24.13
C LEU A 528 -6.21 2.88 25.33
N TYR A 529 -6.76 4.05 25.05
CA TYR A 529 -7.31 4.95 26.06
C TYR A 529 -8.81 4.77 26.27
N THR A 530 -9.27 5.19 27.45
CA THR A 530 -10.70 5.28 27.79
C THR A 530 -11.22 6.69 27.55
N ALA A 531 -12.48 6.83 27.12
CA ALA A 531 -13.09 8.14 26.89
C ALA A 531 -13.68 8.79 28.15
N GLY A 532 -13.67 10.12 28.14
CA GLY A 532 -14.60 10.98 28.85
C GLY A 532 -15.92 11.17 28.08
N THR A 533 -16.63 12.27 28.37
CA THR A 533 -17.92 12.60 27.74
C THR A 533 -17.92 14.00 27.16
N SER A 534 -18.54 14.21 25.99
CA SER A 534 -18.78 15.53 25.42
C SER A 534 -20.12 15.57 24.69
N SER A 535 -20.83 16.69 24.76
CA SER A 535 -22.07 16.92 23.99
C SER A 535 -21.82 16.98 22.48
N PHE A 536 -20.58 17.23 22.07
CA PHE A 536 -20.13 17.28 20.67
C PHE A 536 -19.60 15.94 20.15
N LEU A 537 -19.40 14.96 21.02
CA LEU A 537 -18.99 13.62 20.59
C LEU A 537 -20.12 13.01 19.74
N GLN A 538 -19.79 12.55 18.54
CA GLN A 538 -20.74 11.83 17.68
C GLN A 538 -20.60 10.33 17.86
N THR A 539 -19.36 9.84 17.90
CA THR A 539 -19.05 8.42 18.15
C THR A 539 -17.65 8.28 18.74
N PHE A 540 -17.49 7.24 19.55
CA PHE A 540 -16.24 6.87 20.21
C PHE A 540 -16.14 5.35 20.29
N LYS A 541 -14.95 4.81 20.06
CA LYS A 541 -14.58 3.42 20.33
C LYS A 541 -13.15 3.35 20.87
N SER A 542 -12.98 2.75 22.04
CA SER A 542 -11.67 2.29 22.53
C SER A 542 -11.35 0.98 21.84
N ASP A 543 -10.80 1.07 20.63
CA ASP A 543 -10.51 -0.11 19.81
C ASP A 543 -9.35 0.14 18.85
N TYR A 544 -8.68 -0.94 18.48
CA TYR A 544 -7.69 -0.92 17.41
C TYR A 544 -8.42 -0.87 16.07
N HIS A 545 -8.02 0.06 15.20
CA HIS A 545 -8.80 0.35 14.00
C HIS A 545 -7.99 1.06 12.92
N TYR A 546 -8.58 1.13 11.73
CA TYR A 546 -8.18 2.01 10.64
C TYR A 546 -9.41 2.56 9.91
N VAL A 547 -9.25 3.65 9.18
CA VAL A 547 -10.35 4.27 8.43
C VAL A 547 -10.08 4.19 6.94
N MET A 548 -11.03 3.65 6.18
CA MET A 548 -11.05 3.76 4.72
C MET A 548 -11.92 4.94 4.31
N PHE A 549 -11.41 5.75 3.39
CA PHE A 549 -12.13 6.88 2.83
C PHE A 549 -12.37 6.68 1.34
N ASP A 550 -13.64 6.79 0.93
CA ASP A 550 -14.06 6.82 -0.47
C ASP A 550 -14.41 8.26 -0.85
N VAL A 551 -13.64 8.82 -1.78
CA VAL A 551 -13.82 10.19 -2.29
C VAL A 551 -14.50 10.12 -3.65
N THR A 552 -15.50 10.97 -3.87
CA THR A 552 -16.15 11.20 -5.15
C THR A 552 -16.18 12.70 -5.47
N ASN A 553 -16.83 13.09 -6.58
CA ASN A 553 -17.06 14.49 -6.93
C ASN A 553 -17.79 15.29 -5.84
N THR A 554 -18.70 14.64 -5.12
CA THR A 554 -19.67 15.30 -4.23
C THR A 554 -19.79 14.63 -2.87
N THR A 555 -19.14 13.49 -2.65
CA THR A 555 -19.14 12.79 -1.36
C THR A 555 -17.73 12.42 -0.93
N LEU A 556 -17.48 12.48 0.37
CA LEU A 556 -16.33 11.87 1.02
C LEU A 556 -16.87 11.03 2.16
N CYS A 557 -16.76 9.71 2.07
CA CYS A 557 -17.30 8.79 3.07
C CYS A 557 -16.18 8.04 3.78
N GLY A 558 -16.23 7.98 5.11
CA GLY A 558 -15.31 7.21 5.93
C GLY A 558 -15.99 5.96 6.48
N THR A 559 -15.41 4.79 6.24
CA THR A 559 -15.78 3.53 6.89
C THR A 559 -14.65 3.10 7.83
N VAL A 560 -15.00 2.88 9.08
CA VAL A 560 -14.04 2.54 10.14
C VAL A 560 -14.11 1.06 10.42
N TYR A 561 -12.97 0.39 10.36
CA TYR A 561 -12.84 -1.04 10.61
C TYR A 561 -11.99 -1.27 11.85
N ASP A 562 -12.46 -2.15 12.74
CA ASP A 562 -11.64 -2.65 13.84
C ASP A 562 -10.60 -3.68 13.37
N ASP A 563 -9.74 -4.14 14.28
CA ASP A 563 -8.73 -5.17 14.02
C ASP A 563 -9.32 -6.58 13.83
N SER A 564 -10.62 -6.76 14.10
CA SER A 564 -11.40 -7.95 13.75
C SER A 564 -12.10 -7.83 12.38
N ASN A 565 -11.81 -6.76 11.64
CA ASN A 565 -12.34 -6.43 10.33
C ASN A 565 -13.86 -6.13 10.31
N LEU A 566 -14.45 -5.78 11.45
CA LEU A 566 -15.84 -5.36 11.56
C LEU A 566 -15.95 -3.84 11.37
N VAL A 567 -17.06 -3.41 10.77
CA VAL A 567 -17.35 -1.98 10.64
C VAL A 567 -17.87 -1.44 11.97
N ILE A 568 -17.18 -0.45 12.53
CA ILE A 568 -17.52 0.16 13.83
C ILE A 568 -18.12 1.57 13.71
N ASP A 569 -17.91 2.24 12.57
CA ASP A 569 -18.61 3.48 12.20
C ASP A 569 -18.63 3.67 10.68
N ASN A 570 -19.61 4.43 10.20
CA ASN A 570 -19.68 4.89 8.82
C ASN A 570 -20.30 6.30 8.75
N PHE A 571 -19.71 7.19 7.97
CA PHE A 571 -20.18 8.56 7.83
C PHE A 571 -19.81 9.15 6.46
N CYS A 572 -20.49 10.22 6.05
CA CYS A 572 -20.20 10.94 4.82
C CYS A 572 -20.27 12.46 5.01
N ILE A 573 -19.38 13.16 4.31
CA ILE A 573 -19.46 14.59 4.03
C ILE A 573 -20.08 14.72 2.63
N ASN A 574 -21.22 15.39 2.53
CA ASN A 574 -21.96 15.54 1.27
C ASN A 574 -21.91 16.99 0.80
N LYS A 575 -21.35 17.23 -0.38
CA LYS A 575 -21.21 18.55 -1.01
C LYS A 575 -21.85 18.54 -2.40
N PRO A 576 -23.20 18.41 -2.50
CA PRO A 576 -23.88 18.35 -3.80
C PRO A 576 -23.65 19.63 -4.64
N TYR A 577 -23.38 20.76 -3.98
CA TYR A 577 -23.06 22.03 -4.65
C TYR A 577 -21.78 21.99 -5.49
N LEU A 578 -20.85 21.06 -5.24
CA LEU A 578 -19.66 20.88 -6.08
C LEU A 578 -19.98 20.35 -7.50
N SER A 579 -21.22 19.92 -7.75
CA SER A 579 -21.70 19.59 -9.10
C SER A 579 -22.07 20.81 -9.94
N THR A 580 -22.07 22.01 -9.36
CA THR A 580 -22.37 23.29 -10.02
C THR A 580 -21.15 24.21 -10.02
N ASP A 581 -21.00 25.09 -11.01
CA ASP A 581 -19.93 26.11 -11.09
C ASP A 581 -20.07 27.22 -10.03
N THR A 582 -20.31 26.85 -8.77
CA THR A 582 -20.37 27.78 -7.65
C THR A 582 -18.94 28.20 -7.31
N PRO A 583 -18.57 29.49 -7.44
CA PRO A 583 -17.24 29.96 -7.09
C PRO A 583 -16.96 29.69 -5.60
N LYS A 584 -15.80 29.09 -5.32
CA LYS A 584 -15.31 28.95 -3.94
C LYS A 584 -14.82 30.30 -3.47
N GLY A 585 -15.35 30.79 -2.35
CA GLY A 585 -14.98 32.08 -1.79
C GLY A 585 -13.47 32.14 -1.52
N ILE A 586 -12.83 33.21 -1.98
CA ILE A 586 -11.48 33.58 -1.56
C ILE A 586 -11.66 34.55 -0.39
N PHE A 587 -11.26 34.12 0.81
CA PHE A 587 -11.36 34.93 2.02
C PHE A 587 -10.01 35.55 2.34
N TYR A 588 -10.01 36.69 3.02
CA TYR A 588 -8.79 37.41 3.35
C TYR A 588 -8.94 38.15 4.69
N PRO A 589 -7.83 38.27 5.46
CA PRO A 589 -7.86 38.90 6.77
C PRO A 589 -8.20 40.39 6.67
N ILE A 590 -8.46 41.01 7.81
CA ILE A 590 -8.72 42.45 7.90
C ILE A 590 -7.56 43.24 7.28
N LYS A 591 -7.86 43.99 6.23
CA LYS A 591 -6.98 44.97 5.61
C LYS A 591 -7.46 46.36 6.01
N LEU A 592 -6.56 47.16 6.58
CA LEU A 592 -6.81 48.54 6.94
C LEU A 592 -5.99 49.44 6.01
N TYR A 593 -6.64 50.37 5.29
CA TYR A 593 -5.95 51.26 4.37
C TYR A 593 -6.59 52.66 4.30
N PRO A 594 -5.81 53.76 4.38
CA PRO A 594 -4.37 53.77 4.70
C PRO A 594 -4.12 53.34 6.15
N ASN A 595 -2.97 52.72 6.40
CA ASN A 595 -2.49 52.37 7.74
C ASN A 595 -0.94 52.51 7.74
N PRO A 596 -0.38 53.58 8.34
CA PRO A 596 -1.00 54.52 9.27
C PRO A 596 -2.13 55.40 8.69
N VAL A 597 -3.10 55.78 9.54
CA VAL A 597 -4.25 56.62 9.19
C VAL A 597 -4.14 58.02 9.79
N LYS A 598 -4.50 59.03 8.98
CA LYS A 598 -4.77 60.41 9.44
C LYS A 598 -6.22 60.56 9.88
N ASP A 599 -7.15 60.62 8.93
CA ASP A 599 -8.55 60.90 9.27
C ASP A 599 -9.45 59.68 9.05
N ILE A 600 -9.46 59.10 7.86
CA ILE A 600 -10.38 58.01 7.51
C ILE A 600 -9.55 56.82 7.02
N PHE A 601 -9.89 55.63 7.51
CA PHE A 601 -9.40 54.37 6.94
C PHE A 601 -10.56 53.53 6.44
N LYS A 602 -10.26 52.75 5.40
CA LYS A 602 -11.13 51.70 4.86
C LYS A 602 -10.71 50.37 5.46
N VAL A 603 -11.73 49.59 5.79
CA VAL A 603 -11.66 48.19 6.20
C VAL A 603 -12.10 47.36 5.02
N GLU A 604 -11.26 46.43 4.61
CA GLU A 604 -11.64 45.35 3.70
C GLU A 604 -11.42 44.03 4.45
N TYR A 605 -12.46 43.20 4.49
CA TYR A 605 -12.43 41.94 5.21
C TYR A 605 -13.32 40.95 4.47
N SER A 606 -12.85 39.73 4.27
CA SER A 606 -13.66 38.69 3.65
C SER A 606 -13.66 37.45 4.52
N SER A 607 -14.86 36.93 4.76
CA SER A 607 -15.09 35.72 5.53
C SER A 607 -16.41 35.07 5.11
N PRO A 608 -16.59 33.76 5.36
CA PRO A 608 -17.78 33.05 4.92
C PRO A 608 -19.07 33.57 5.57
N ASN A 609 -18.96 34.24 6.73
CA ASN A 609 -20.12 34.62 7.53
C ASN A 609 -20.73 35.96 7.13
N THR A 610 -22.05 36.04 7.18
CA THR A 610 -22.84 37.27 6.97
C THR A 610 -23.73 37.53 8.18
N GLY A 611 -24.01 38.79 8.48
CA GLY A 611 -24.88 39.18 9.59
C GLY A 611 -24.40 40.43 10.32
N ASP A 612 -24.81 40.55 11.58
CA ASP A 612 -24.42 41.67 12.43
C ASP A 612 -22.93 41.61 12.78
N VAL A 613 -22.27 42.74 12.57
CA VAL A 613 -20.85 42.96 12.86
C VAL A 613 -20.73 43.97 13.98
N LYS A 614 -19.91 43.65 14.98
CA LYS A 614 -19.38 44.65 15.91
C LYS A 614 -17.97 45.01 15.52
N ILE A 615 -17.69 46.29 15.38
CA ILE A 615 -16.36 46.83 15.13
C ILE A 615 -15.87 47.41 16.44
N ASN A 616 -14.82 46.84 17.00
CA ASN A 616 -14.25 47.29 18.26
C ASN A 616 -12.85 47.83 18.02
N ILE A 617 -12.50 48.96 18.64
CA ILE A 617 -11.13 49.48 18.65
C ILE A 617 -10.66 49.54 20.08
N TYR A 618 -9.55 48.86 20.37
CA TYR A 618 -8.92 48.81 21.68
C TYR A 618 -7.60 49.57 21.66
N ASP A 619 -7.25 50.21 22.77
CA ASP A 619 -5.89 50.72 22.95
C ASP A 619 -4.89 49.57 23.17
N ILE A 620 -3.60 49.90 23.20
CA ILE A 620 -2.49 48.96 23.44
C ILE A 620 -2.64 48.20 24.77
N LYS A 621 -3.37 48.73 25.75
CA LYS A 621 -3.59 48.09 27.05
C LYS A 621 -4.83 47.16 27.04
N GLY A 622 -5.48 47.00 25.89
CA GLY A 622 -6.69 46.20 25.73
C GLY A 622 -7.96 46.89 26.22
N LYS A 623 -7.94 48.20 26.49
CA LYS A 623 -9.14 48.95 26.86
C LYS A 623 -9.95 49.25 25.62
N LEU A 624 -11.23 48.91 25.62
CA LEU A 624 -12.17 49.25 24.56
C LEU A 624 -12.35 50.78 24.48
N ILE A 625 -12.09 51.36 23.32
CA ILE A 625 -12.20 52.79 23.03
C ILE A 625 -13.45 53.06 22.20
N VAL A 626 -13.69 52.24 21.17
CA VAL A 626 -14.80 52.39 20.23
C VAL A 626 -15.53 51.07 20.08
N THR A 627 -16.86 51.12 20.00
CA THR A 627 -17.68 50.01 19.51
C THR A 627 -18.71 50.55 18.52
N GLU A 628 -18.72 50.00 17.32
CA GLU A 628 -19.71 50.30 16.28
C GLU A 628 -20.44 49.04 15.83
N LYS A 629 -21.66 49.22 15.33
CA LYS A 629 -22.43 48.15 14.72
C LYS A 629 -22.52 48.37 13.22
N ALA A 630 -22.28 47.33 12.46
CA ALA A 630 -22.47 47.28 11.02
C ALA A 630 -23.17 45.96 10.64
N THR A 631 -23.53 45.83 9.38
CA THR A 631 -24.08 44.59 8.84
C THR A 631 -23.25 44.16 7.64
N LYS A 632 -22.79 42.91 7.65
CA LYS A 632 -22.08 42.27 6.54
C LYS A 632 -23.09 41.45 5.73
N SER A 633 -23.54 41.99 4.61
CA SER A 633 -24.56 41.38 3.74
C SER A 633 -24.02 40.39 2.73
N SER A 634 -22.69 40.31 2.56
CA SER A 634 -22.03 39.42 1.60
C SER A 634 -20.75 38.82 2.20
N VAL A 635 -20.10 37.88 1.49
CA VAL A 635 -18.80 37.33 1.89
C VAL A 635 -17.72 38.42 2.03
N GLU A 636 -17.86 39.51 1.28
CA GLU A 636 -17.06 40.71 1.37
C GLU A 636 -17.66 41.72 2.35
N PHE A 637 -16.82 42.31 3.19
CA PHE A 637 -17.14 43.41 4.08
C PHE A 637 -16.25 44.60 3.76
N THR A 638 -16.88 45.70 3.39
CA THR A 638 -16.23 47.00 3.28
C THR A 638 -16.86 47.94 4.27
N TYR A 639 -16.03 48.65 5.02
CA TYR A 639 -16.47 49.64 5.99
C TYR A 639 -15.47 50.78 6.05
N SER A 640 -15.91 51.99 6.35
CA SER A 640 -15.04 53.15 6.52
C SER A 640 -15.25 53.74 7.90
N TYR A 641 -14.15 54.02 8.59
CA TYR A 641 -14.16 54.61 9.92
C TYR A 641 -13.45 55.96 9.92
N ASN A 642 -14.05 56.94 10.57
CA ASN A 642 -13.40 58.23 10.84
C ASN A 642 -12.64 58.15 12.17
N ALA A 643 -11.32 58.05 12.08
CA ALA A 643 -10.37 57.97 13.19
C ALA A 643 -9.96 59.33 13.77
N SER A 644 -10.58 60.46 13.36
CA SER A 644 -10.27 61.78 13.92
C SER A 644 -10.57 61.90 15.42
N SER A 645 -11.41 61.03 15.99
CA SER A 645 -11.66 60.95 17.43
C SER A 645 -10.61 60.16 18.23
N LEU A 646 -9.70 59.47 17.54
CA LEU A 646 -8.62 58.70 18.16
C LEU A 646 -7.37 59.57 18.27
N ASN A 647 -6.70 59.49 19.42
CA ASN A 647 -5.37 60.09 19.60
C ASN A 647 -4.32 59.34 18.77
N ALA A 648 -3.23 60.00 18.40
CA ALA A 648 -2.07 59.36 17.78
C ALA A 648 -1.59 58.16 18.62
N GLY A 649 -1.33 57.02 17.98
CA GLY A 649 -0.93 55.79 18.67
C GLY A 649 -1.26 54.51 17.92
N VAL A 650 -1.01 53.38 18.59
CA VAL A 650 -1.28 52.03 18.07
C VAL A 650 -2.50 51.43 18.77
N TYR A 651 -3.39 50.85 17.99
CA TYR A 651 -4.66 50.28 18.42
C TYR A 651 -4.82 48.86 17.88
N ALA A 652 -5.61 48.05 18.57
CA ALA A 652 -6.12 46.79 18.03
C ALA A 652 -7.52 47.04 17.46
N PHE A 653 -7.68 46.84 16.16
CA PHE A 653 -8.95 46.86 15.46
C PHE A 653 -9.53 45.45 15.42
N GLU A 654 -10.76 45.26 15.85
CA GLU A 654 -11.45 43.97 15.90
C GLU A 654 -12.75 44.02 15.10
N ILE A 655 -12.97 42.98 14.28
CA ILE A 655 -14.28 42.64 13.72
C ILE A 655 -14.80 41.44 14.48
N GLN A 656 -15.96 41.58 15.11
CA GLN A 656 -16.66 40.52 15.81
C GLN A 656 -17.99 40.19 15.10
N MET A 657 -18.20 38.90 14.81
CA MET A 657 -19.47 38.36 14.30
C MET A 657 -19.86 37.13 15.12
N GLY A 658 -20.91 37.26 15.94
CA GLY A 658 -21.25 36.24 16.92
C GLY A 658 -20.07 35.94 17.86
N ASN A 659 -19.59 34.70 17.85
CA ASN A 659 -18.43 34.24 18.62
C ASN A 659 -17.09 34.43 17.90
N GLN A 660 -17.11 34.72 16.59
CA GLN A 660 -15.88 34.97 15.84
C GLN A 660 -15.35 36.36 16.10
N LYS A 661 -14.04 36.45 16.29
CA LYS A 661 -13.31 37.70 16.46
C LYS A 661 -12.04 37.62 15.63
N ASP A 662 -11.86 38.59 14.76
CA ASP A 662 -10.65 38.76 13.98
C ASP A 662 -10.07 40.14 14.27
N THR A 663 -8.75 40.24 14.40
CA THR A 663 -8.08 41.47 14.77
C THR A 663 -6.98 41.87 13.78
N SER A 664 -6.73 43.17 13.68
CA SER A 664 -5.60 43.77 12.95
C SER A 664 -5.04 44.95 13.73
N ILE A 665 -3.79 45.30 13.46
CA ILE A 665 -3.14 46.47 14.04
C ILE A 665 -3.56 47.71 13.24
N LEU A 666 -4.03 48.74 13.95
CA LEU A 666 -4.32 50.07 13.42
C LEU A 666 -3.31 51.07 14.00
N ILE A 667 -2.71 51.89 13.14
CA ILE A 667 -1.77 52.94 13.53
C ILE A 667 -2.41 54.29 13.19
N ARG A 668 -2.64 55.14 14.19
CA ARG A 668 -3.15 56.51 14.04
C ARG A 668 -1.97 57.48 14.11
N GLU A 669 -1.81 58.32 13.08
CA GLU A 669 -0.75 59.34 12.99
C GLU A 669 -0.84 60.47 14.02
#